data_AF-A0A8H2ZNF9-F1
#
_entry.id   AF-A0A8H2ZNF9-F1
#
_cell.length_a   1.000
_cell.length_b   1.000
_cell.length_c   1.000
_cell.angle_alpha   90.00
_cell.angle_beta   90.00
_cell.angle_gamma   90.00
#
_symmetry.space_group_name_H-M   'P 1'
#
loop_
_entity.id
_entity.type
_entity.pdbx_description
1 polymer ?
#
loop_
_entity_poly.entity_id
_entity_poly.type
_entity_poly.pdbx_seq_one_letter_code
_entity_poly.pdbx_strand_id
1 'polypeptide(L)'
;MSRSKHAVELCSLLVDDIYGELSSRIFTILLRRGRLSMIALKRHTQLTTRQLKLGLTVLVRQNLVYHNSDEGADTNYEANIDAAYALVRSGKILEIAEERFGSVAADIMGQLVLLGHAKVSDIIAELNKSHDTRANGNGINGATNGNGVHPYHSGQLNHILIQLLEEGFIQPVGRNMFRSPTDSYNAAEKALLHEDYGGATRGTKQKEELRSRIRQRLQDLRAEVPNWKPVGYNRPSANGRLNDIAPKRRRLSHNGTASNGYDFGDDETNRLDRNLVLRINHEKCTVFLRNRRLVELANNRIGVTTSYIYAELLRLMAEQIPRCRRDPKIDDVVDDLDGPSIIITTQELTDALSKTINVSTGIGKATSENNDTSKLDKLQNGRKRKAREVEDDGSSDEESEGDHRSFVNGNGHAMDIDDDPFADQPRVNTSKRAVTFQDQDRAPPPTESRQARMMHVMSHLQLLAADDCHLLRKCGSRQMGEWTVDFERVFERLRELEIDSIIHENFGQIGHRLIRVMRKMGKLEEKHIAKVALVKQQDSRTKLVEMQMHGMVDVQEVPRDAGRMIVRTIFLWFCDQDRVSSLLLDRTYKAMARCLQRLDVEKRRKADIIALSERTDVQGQEEAILRPEQMNQLREIRRKEEDLLGQIGRLDDLVGVFQDY
;
A
#
# COMPACT_ATOMS: atom_id res chain seq x y z
N MET A 1 0.45 -5.95 -21.00
CA MET A 1 -0.10 -7.33 -20.98
C MET A 1 -1.60 -7.27 -21.25
N SER A 2 -2.21 -8.30 -21.83
CA SER A 2 -3.68 -8.38 -21.84
C SER A 2 -4.16 -8.52 -20.40
N ARG A 3 -4.97 -7.58 -19.90
CA ARG A 3 -5.59 -7.69 -18.56
C ARG A 3 -6.54 -8.90 -18.54
N SER A 4 -6.79 -9.43 -17.34
CA SER A 4 -7.74 -10.53 -17.14
C SER A 4 -9.15 -10.18 -17.64
N LYS A 5 -9.86 -11.18 -18.17
CA LYS A 5 -11.29 -11.07 -18.51
C LYS A 5 -12.14 -10.64 -17.32
N HIS A 6 -11.84 -11.17 -16.13
CA HIS A 6 -12.58 -10.84 -14.90
C HIS A 6 -12.23 -9.43 -14.38
N ALA A 7 -11.02 -8.92 -14.63
CA ALA A 7 -10.69 -7.52 -14.35
C ALA A 7 -11.48 -6.54 -15.25
N VAL A 8 -11.62 -6.88 -16.54
CA VAL A 8 -12.47 -6.14 -17.50
C VAL A 8 -13.95 -6.17 -17.07
N GLU A 9 -14.45 -7.33 -16.64
CA GLU A 9 -15.81 -7.49 -16.10
C GLU A 9 -16.03 -6.63 -14.85
N LEU A 10 -15.12 -6.71 -13.86
CA LEU A 10 -15.15 -5.89 -12.65
C LEU A 10 -15.19 -4.38 -12.97
N CYS A 11 -14.30 -3.89 -13.83
CA CYS A 11 -14.26 -2.48 -14.20
C CYS A 11 -15.54 -2.03 -14.94
N SER A 12 -16.16 -2.90 -15.75
CA SER A 12 -17.46 -2.57 -16.38
C SER A 12 -18.60 -2.47 -15.38
N LEU A 13 -18.62 -3.31 -14.33
CA LEU A 13 -19.63 -3.27 -13.28
C LEU A 13 -19.49 -2.02 -12.39
N LEU A 14 -18.26 -1.63 -12.05
CA LEU A 14 -17.99 -0.42 -11.26
C LEU A 14 -18.43 0.85 -11.99
N VAL A 15 -18.19 0.94 -13.30
CA VAL A 15 -18.63 2.08 -14.11
C VAL A 15 -20.16 2.08 -14.31
N ASP A 16 -20.80 0.92 -14.26
CA ASP A 16 -22.27 0.79 -14.35
C ASP A 16 -22.95 1.26 -13.05
N ASP A 17 -22.48 0.79 -11.90
CA ASP A 17 -23.00 1.14 -10.56
C ASP A 17 -22.86 2.64 -10.26
N ILE A 18 -21.74 3.26 -10.65
CA ILE A 18 -21.44 4.67 -10.30
C ILE A 18 -21.88 5.66 -11.40
N TYR A 19 -21.80 5.31 -12.69
CA TYR A 19 -22.03 6.23 -13.81
C TYR A 19 -23.10 5.77 -14.81
N GLY A 20 -23.78 4.66 -14.54
CA GLY A 20 -24.94 4.15 -15.27
C GLY A 20 -24.66 3.48 -16.62
N GLU A 21 -25.69 2.81 -17.12
CA GLU A 21 -25.65 1.95 -18.33
C GLU A 21 -25.06 2.64 -19.56
N LEU A 22 -25.38 3.93 -19.78
CA LEU A 22 -24.88 4.68 -20.94
C LEU A 22 -23.35 4.79 -20.92
N SER A 23 -22.77 5.11 -19.76
CA SER A 23 -21.34 5.24 -19.55
C SER A 23 -20.66 3.87 -19.62
N SER A 24 -21.22 2.87 -18.93
CA SER A 24 -20.69 1.51 -18.91
C SER A 24 -20.71 0.84 -20.28
N ARG A 25 -21.76 1.03 -21.09
CA ARG A 25 -21.87 0.48 -22.45
C ARG A 25 -20.77 1.00 -23.38
N ILE A 26 -20.46 2.30 -23.31
CA ILE A 26 -19.37 2.92 -24.10
C ILE A 26 -18.02 2.38 -23.61
N PHE A 27 -17.79 2.41 -22.29
CA PHE A 27 -16.56 1.96 -21.65
C PHE A 27 -16.27 0.47 -21.93
N THR A 28 -17.27 -0.40 -21.79
CA THR A 28 -17.18 -1.85 -22.07
C THR A 28 -16.82 -2.15 -23.53
N ILE A 29 -17.30 -1.33 -24.48
CA ILE A 29 -16.94 -1.49 -25.90
C ILE A 29 -15.49 -1.07 -26.16
N LEU A 30 -15.00 0.00 -25.52
CA LEU A 30 -13.59 0.37 -25.54
C LEU A 30 -12.71 -0.71 -24.89
N LEU A 31 -13.10 -1.28 -23.75
CA LEU A 31 -12.37 -2.39 -23.10
C LEU A 31 -12.25 -3.64 -24.00
N ARG A 32 -13.30 -3.97 -24.76
CA ARG A 32 -13.33 -5.18 -25.60
C ARG A 32 -12.70 -5.01 -26.98
N ARG A 33 -12.62 -3.79 -27.50
CA ARG A 33 -12.12 -3.50 -28.87
C ARG A 33 -10.87 -2.63 -28.91
N GLY A 34 -10.43 -2.11 -27.77
CA GLY A 34 -9.31 -1.17 -27.68
C GLY A 34 -9.69 0.23 -28.20
N ARG A 35 -8.70 0.89 -28.81
CA ARG A 35 -8.81 2.25 -29.36
C ARG A 35 -9.87 2.35 -30.45
N LEU A 36 -10.81 3.29 -30.34
CA LEU A 36 -11.87 3.55 -31.33
C LEU A 36 -12.09 5.04 -31.55
N SER A 37 -12.41 5.43 -32.80
CA SER A 37 -12.92 6.78 -33.12
C SER A 37 -14.42 6.92 -32.82
N MET A 38 -14.92 8.15 -32.80
CA MET A 38 -16.36 8.46 -32.62
C MET A 38 -17.24 7.72 -33.64
N ILE A 39 -16.79 7.56 -34.89
CA ILE A 39 -17.53 6.88 -35.97
C ILE A 39 -17.61 5.37 -35.67
N ALA A 40 -16.48 4.75 -35.27
CA ALA A 40 -16.44 3.35 -34.90
C ALA A 40 -17.26 3.06 -33.63
N LEU A 41 -17.20 3.95 -32.63
CA LEU A 41 -18.05 3.88 -31.44
C LEU A 41 -19.54 3.90 -31.80
N LYS A 42 -19.98 4.78 -32.70
CA LYS A 42 -21.38 4.80 -33.18
C LYS A 42 -21.80 3.46 -33.79
N ARG A 43 -20.98 2.88 -34.66
CA ARG A 43 -21.24 1.58 -35.29
C ARG A 43 -21.26 0.42 -34.28
N HIS A 44 -20.41 0.42 -33.26
CA HIS A 44 -20.33 -0.68 -32.30
C HIS A 44 -21.30 -0.56 -31.12
N THR A 45 -21.63 0.65 -30.68
CA THR A 45 -22.55 0.91 -29.56
C THR A 45 -24.02 0.92 -29.99
N GLN A 46 -24.30 1.26 -31.26
CA GLN A 46 -25.64 1.59 -31.78
C GLN A 46 -26.32 2.76 -31.04
N LEU A 47 -25.53 3.63 -30.41
CA LEU A 47 -25.99 4.84 -29.73
C LEU A 47 -26.01 6.04 -30.69
N THR A 48 -26.88 7.01 -30.41
CA THR A 48 -26.88 8.29 -31.15
C THR A 48 -25.62 9.10 -30.84
N THR A 49 -25.21 9.97 -31.78
CA THR A 49 -24.06 10.87 -31.57
C THR A 49 -24.25 11.81 -30.36
N ARG A 50 -25.50 12.16 -29.99
CA ARG A 50 -25.80 12.92 -28.77
C ARG A 50 -25.52 12.10 -27.51
N GLN A 51 -26.00 10.86 -27.45
CA GLN A 51 -25.75 9.94 -26.33
C GLN A 51 -24.25 9.63 -26.16
N LEU A 52 -23.54 9.40 -27.27
CA LEU A 52 -22.09 9.19 -27.24
C LEU A 52 -21.33 10.40 -26.69
N LYS A 53 -21.66 11.62 -27.13
CA LYS A 53 -21.04 12.84 -26.59
C LYS A 53 -21.28 12.97 -25.08
N LEU A 54 -22.52 12.77 -24.62
CA LEU A 54 -22.86 12.84 -23.19
C LEU A 54 -22.07 11.80 -22.36
N GLY A 55 -22.09 10.53 -22.76
CA GLY A 55 -21.37 9.47 -22.04
C GLY A 55 -19.85 9.66 -22.08
N LEU A 56 -19.27 10.04 -23.23
CA LEU A 56 -17.84 10.34 -23.33
C LEU A 56 -17.44 11.57 -22.49
N THR A 57 -18.29 12.60 -22.38
CA THR A 57 -18.02 13.73 -21.49
C THR A 57 -17.92 13.29 -20.02
N VAL A 58 -18.81 12.40 -19.56
CA VAL A 58 -18.73 11.83 -18.20
C VAL A 58 -17.45 10.99 -18.03
N LEU A 59 -17.17 10.08 -18.96
CA LEU A 59 -16.00 9.20 -18.89
C LEU A 59 -14.66 9.98 -18.93
N VAL A 60 -14.56 11.03 -19.74
CA VAL A 60 -13.36 11.90 -19.79
C VAL A 60 -13.26 12.75 -18.52
N ARG A 61 -14.37 13.28 -17.99
CA ARG A 61 -14.37 14.01 -16.71
C ARG A 61 -13.84 13.16 -15.57
N GLN A 62 -14.23 11.89 -15.51
CA GLN A 62 -13.80 10.94 -14.49
C GLN A 62 -12.45 10.26 -14.81
N ASN A 63 -11.73 10.70 -15.85
CA ASN A 63 -10.44 10.13 -16.28
C ASN A 63 -10.50 8.62 -16.63
N LEU A 64 -11.70 8.09 -16.91
CA LEU A 64 -11.95 6.70 -17.30
C LEU A 64 -11.66 6.44 -18.78
N VAL A 65 -11.54 7.49 -19.59
CA VAL A 65 -11.21 7.39 -21.02
C VAL A 65 -10.09 8.35 -21.38
N TYR A 66 -9.01 7.79 -21.92
CA TYR A 66 -7.97 8.54 -22.61
C TYR A 66 -8.49 9.01 -23.96
N HIS A 67 -8.01 10.17 -24.41
CA HIS A 67 -8.29 10.67 -25.75
C HIS A 67 -7.03 11.24 -26.40
N ASN A 68 -6.86 10.95 -27.69
CA ASN A 68 -5.82 11.58 -28.50
C ASN A 68 -6.42 12.10 -29.81
N SER A 69 -6.02 13.31 -30.16
CA SER A 69 -6.37 14.00 -31.41
C SER A 69 -5.06 14.37 -32.09
N ASP A 70 -4.64 13.56 -33.06
CA ASP A 70 -3.49 13.91 -33.91
C ASP A 70 -3.93 14.97 -34.93
N GLU A 71 -3.01 15.85 -35.33
CA GLU A 71 -3.32 16.96 -36.25
C GLU A 71 -3.88 16.43 -37.58
N GLY A 72 -5.12 16.84 -37.91
CA GLY A 72 -5.83 16.39 -39.11
C GLY A 72 -6.52 15.02 -39.02
N ALA A 73 -6.47 14.33 -37.88
CA ALA A 73 -7.10 13.01 -37.70
C ALA A 73 -8.31 13.03 -36.75
N ASP A 74 -9.17 12.02 -36.86
CA ASP A 74 -10.28 11.80 -35.93
C ASP A 74 -9.77 11.59 -34.49
N THR A 75 -10.46 12.18 -33.50
CA THR A 75 -10.21 11.89 -32.09
C THR A 75 -10.47 10.42 -31.80
N ASN A 76 -9.46 9.77 -31.21
CA ASN A 76 -9.50 8.39 -30.78
C ASN A 76 -9.66 8.32 -29.27
N TYR A 77 -10.44 7.34 -28.80
CA TYR A 77 -10.72 7.08 -27.40
C TYR A 77 -10.20 5.70 -27.00
N GLU A 78 -9.65 5.59 -25.80
CA GLU A 78 -9.13 4.34 -25.21
C GLU A 78 -9.56 4.25 -23.74
N ALA A 79 -9.92 3.06 -23.25
CA ALA A 79 -10.38 2.87 -21.88
C ALA A 79 -9.22 2.85 -20.87
N ASN A 80 -9.33 3.67 -19.81
CA ASN A 80 -8.41 3.64 -18.68
C ASN A 80 -8.89 2.66 -17.60
N ILE A 81 -8.36 1.44 -17.66
CA ILE A 81 -8.67 0.36 -16.70
C ILE A 81 -8.22 0.72 -15.28
N ASP A 82 -7.07 1.38 -15.15
CA ASP A 82 -6.46 1.62 -13.84
C ASP A 82 -7.23 2.69 -13.05
N ALA A 83 -7.77 3.71 -13.74
CA ALA A 83 -8.71 4.65 -13.13
C ALA A 83 -10.07 4.01 -12.78
N ALA A 84 -10.58 3.10 -13.62
CA ALA A 84 -11.82 2.39 -13.32
C ALA A 84 -11.67 1.44 -12.11
N TYR A 85 -10.52 0.79 -11.96
CA TYR A 85 -10.23 0.00 -10.77
C TYR A 85 -10.04 0.87 -9.53
N ALA A 86 -9.42 2.06 -9.66
CA ALA A 86 -9.22 2.98 -8.55
C ALA A 86 -10.54 3.43 -7.86
N LEU A 87 -11.70 3.29 -8.52
CA LEU A 87 -13.02 3.50 -7.92
C LEU A 87 -13.25 2.60 -6.69
N VAL A 88 -12.76 1.35 -6.71
CA VAL A 88 -12.83 0.41 -5.56
C VAL A 88 -12.11 0.99 -4.32
N ARG A 89 -11.04 1.74 -4.55
CA ARG A 89 -10.15 2.25 -3.50
C ARG A 89 -10.60 3.56 -2.89
N SER A 90 -11.61 4.21 -3.48
CA SER A 90 -12.13 5.50 -3.02
C SER A 90 -12.35 5.51 -1.50
N GLY A 91 -13.09 4.54 -0.95
CA GLY A 91 -13.33 4.42 0.50
C GLY A 91 -12.06 4.39 1.35
N LYS A 92 -11.11 3.49 1.05
CA LYS A 92 -9.83 3.40 1.79
C LYS A 92 -8.96 4.66 1.65
N ILE A 93 -9.02 5.33 0.50
CA ILE A 93 -8.28 6.58 0.24
C ILE A 93 -8.87 7.73 1.08
N LEU A 94 -10.20 7.78 1.22
CA LEU A 94 -10.89 8.75 2.09
C LEU A 94 -10.57 8.48 3.57
N GLU A 95 -10.63 7.23 4.01
CA GLU A 95 -10.26 6.79 5.36
C GLU A 95 -8.83 7.25 5.73
N ILE A 96 -7.84 6.96 4.88
CA ILE A 96 -6.43 7.37 5.11
C ILE A 96 -6.27 8.91 5.09
N ALA A 97 -7.07 9.63 4.30
CA ALA A 97 -7.04 11.10 4.30
C ALA A 97 -7.66 11.68 5.58
N GLU A 98 -8.73 11.08 6.09
CA GLU A 98 -9.37 11.45 7.36
C GLU A 98 -8.44 11.19 8.55
N GLU A 99 -7.82 10.01 8.63
CA GLU A 99 -6.85 9.65 9.66
C GLU A 99 -5.67 10.62 9.75
N ARG A 100 -5.22 11.17 8.61
CA ARG A 100 -4.02 12.02 8.52
C ARG A 100 -4.28 13.52 8.63
N PHE A 101 -5.39 14.01 8.09
CA PHE A 101 -5.66 15.44 7.95
C PHE A 101 -7.03 15.88 8.51
N GLY A 102 -7.83 14.94 9.03
CA GLY A 102 -9.14 15.17 9.60
C GLY A 102 -10.29 15.17 8.58
N SER A 103 -11.52 15.21 9.10
CA SER A 103 -12.76 15.06 8.32
C SER A 103 -12.90 16.03 7.14
N VAL A 104 -12.44 17.28 7.29
CA VAL A 104 -12.49 18.29 6.21
C VAL A 104 -11.65 17.88 4.99
N ALA A 105 -10.56 17.15 5.19
CA ALA A 105 -9.78 16.60 4.09
C ALA A 105 -10.50 15.42 3.41
N ALA A 106 -11.23 14.62 4.19
CA ALA A 106 -12.09 13.56 3.67
C ALA A 106 -13.24 14.14 2.83
N ASP A 107 -13.89 15.21 3.28
CA ASP A 107 -14.92 15.93 2.52
C ASP A 107 -14.34 16.51 1.20
N ILE A 108 -13.16 17.16 1.24
CA ILE A 108 -12.46 17.66 0.03
C ILE A 108 -12.15 16.53 -0.95
N MET A 109 -11.60 15.42 -0.46
CA MET A 109 -11.26 14.25 -1.29
C MET A 109 -12.54 13.59 -1.84
N GLY A 110 -13.63 13.55 -1.07
CA GLY A 110 -14.93 13.02 -1.49
C GLY A 110 -15.52 13.83 -2.65
N GLN A 111 -15.45 15.17 -2.58
CA GLN A 111 -15.84 16.03 -3.70
C GLN A 111 -14.97 15.79 -4.94
N LEU A 112 -13.66 15.52 -4.79
CA LEU A 112 -12.81 15.14 -5.91
C LEU A 112 -13.15 13.76 -6.49
N VAL A 113 -13.55 12.77 -5.68
CA VAL A 113 -14.06 11.47 -6.19
C VAL A 113 -15.34 11.67 -7.01
N LEU A 114 -16.27 12.50 -6.54
CA LEU A 114 -17.54 12.78 -7.24
C LEU A 114 -17.33 13.57 -8.54
N LEU A 115 -16.50 14.62 -8.50
CA LEU A 115 -16.29 15.54 -9.62
C LEU A 115 -15.23 15.04 -10.62
N GLY A 116 -14.37 14.09 -10.25
CA GLY A 116 -13.26 13.54 -11.02
C GLY A 116 -12.05 14.48 -11.07
N HIS A 117 -12.21 15.58 -11.79
CA HIS A 117 -11.31 16.74 -11.71
C HIS A 117 -12.12 18.03 -11.67
N ALA A 118 -11.70 18.97 -10.82
CA ALA A 118 -12.45 20.18 -10.52
C ALA A 118 -11.51 21.35 -10.26
N LYS A 119 -11.99 22.59 -10.48
CA LYS A 119 -11.26 23.78 -10.07
C LYS A 119 -11.31 23.94 -8.55
N VAL A 120 -10.29 24.57 -7.97
CA VAL A 120 -10.29 25.00 -6.55
C VAL A 120 -11.54 25.81 -6.20
N SER A 121 -11.99 26.70 -7.09
CA SER A 121 -13.25 27.45 -6.94
C SER A 121 -14.49 26.55 -6.81
N ASP A 122 -14.60 25.54 -7.67
CA ASP A 122 -15.76 24.66 -7.72
C ASP A 122 -15.82 23.75 -6.48
N ILE A 123 -14.66 23.24 -6.03
CA ILE A 123 -14.53 22.41 -4.82
C ILE A 123 -14.98 23.20 -3.58
N ILE A 124 -14.47 24.42 -3.41
CA ILE A 124 -14.84 25.29 -2.28
C ILE A 124 -16.33 25.64 -2.32
N ALA A 125 -16.88 25.92 -3.50
CA ALA A 125 -18.30 26.23 -3.65
C ALA A 125 -19.21 25.04 -3.28
N GLU A 126 -18.86 23.82 -3.68
CA GLU A 126 -19.68 22.63 -3.41
C GLU A 126 -19.61 22.17 -1.94
N LEU A 127 -18.45 22.32 -1.30
CA LEU A 127 -18.29 22.07 0.14
C LEU A 127 -19.17 23.00 0.98
N ASN A 128 -19.21 24.29 0.63
CA ASN A 128 -20.04 25.26 1.35
C ASN A 128 -21.54 24.95 1.21
N LYS A 129 -22.03 24.62 0.00
CA LYS A 129 -23.43 24.18 -0.20
C LYS A 129 -23.76 22.92 0.62
N SER A 130 -22.87 21.94 0.59
CA SER A 130 -23.04 20.68 1.33
C SER A 130 -23.17 20.95 2.84
N HIS A 131 -22.41 21.91 3.34
CA HIS A 131 -22.47 22.35 4.74
C HIS A 131 -23.82 23.01 5.10
N ASP A 132 -24.33 23.90 4.25
CA ASP A 132 -25.63 24.56 4.46
C ASP A 132 -26.80 23.55 4.50
N THR A 133 -26.74 22.48 3.69
CA THR A 133 -27.77 21.41 3.71
C THR A 133 -27.75 20.60 5.01
N ARG A 134 -26.56 20.34 5.59
CA ARG A 134 -26.44 19.64 6.89
C ARG A 134 -26.93 20.52 8.07
N ALA A 135 -26.78 21.84 7.98
CA ALA A 135 -27.22 22.78 9.02
C ALA A 135 -28.76 22.91 9.13
N ASN A 136 -29.50 22.71 8.03
CA ASN A 136 -30.97 22.79 8.01
C ASN A 136 -31.68 21.50 8.49
N GLY A 137 -30.96 20.55 9.08
CA GLY A 137 -31.51 19.35 9.72
C GLY A 137 -32.26 19.64 11.02
N ASN A 138 -33.47 20.20 10.90
CA ASN A 138 -34.53 20.41 11.90
C ASN A 138 -34.21 20.08 13.38
N GLY A 139 -33.40 20.92 14.05
CA GLY A 139 -33.14 20.83 15.48
C GLY A 139 -34.29 21.38 16.33
N ILE A 140 -35.19 20.51 16.80
CA ILE A 140 -36.31 20.91 17.67
C ILE A 140 -35.82 21.08 19.12
N ASN A 141 -35.79 22.34 19.58
CA ASN A 141 -35.79 22.80 20.98
C ASN A 141 -34.82 22.11 21.98
N GLY A 142 -33.61 22.66 22.09
CA GLY A 142 -32.72 22.41 23.23
C GLY A 142 -31.82 23.62 23.50
N ALA A 143 -32.12 24.41 24.55
CA ALA A 143 -31.33 25.59 24.90
C ALA A 143 -30.01 25.19 25.57
N THR A 144 -28.98 24.92 24.77
CA THR A 144 -27.59 24.86 25.21
C THR A 144 -26.74 25.73 24.28
N ASN A 145 -25.76 26.46 24.83
CA ASN A 145 -24.77 27.22 24.05
C ASN A 145 -23.78 26.25 23.36
N GLY A 146 -24.26 25.48 22.39
CA GLY A 146 -23.42 24.72 21.47
C GLY A 146 -22.90 25.62 20.37
N ASN A 147 -21.60 25.51 20.05
CA ASN A 147 -21.06 26.09 18.82
C ASN A 147 -21.89 25.58 17.63
N GLY A 148 -22.64 26.47 16.98
CA GLY A 148 -23.16 26.19 15.65
C GLY A 148 -21.98 25.87 14.74
N VAL A 149 -22.08 24.81 13.95
CA VAL A 149 -20.99 24.45 13.03
C VAL A 149 -20.89 25.57 11.99
N HIS A 150 -19.84 26.39 12.10
CA HIS A 150 -19.64 27.51 11.18
C HIS A 150 -19.17 26.99 9.81
N PRO A 151 -19.57 27.63 8.69
CA PRO A 151 -19.03 27.31 7.38
C PRO A 151 -17.50 27.35 7.40
N TYR A 152 -16.86 26.36 6.74
CA TYR A 152 -15.41 26.25 6.71
C TYR A 152 -14.77 27.56 6.28
N HIS A 153 -13.88 28.08 7.12
CA HIS A 153 -13.20 29.33 6.80
C HIS A 153 -12.35 29.12 5.55
N SER A 154 -12.40 30.06 4.61
CA SER A 154 -11.73 29.90 3.30
C SER A 154 -10.22 29.69 3.43
N GLY A 155 -9.59 30.26 4.47
CA GLY A 155 -8.20 29.99 4.85
C GLY A 155 -7.94 28.54 5.30
N GLN A 156 -8.86 27.93 6.05
CA GLN A 156 -8.77 26.53 6.47
C GLN A 156 -8.82 25.57 5.27
N LEU A 157 -9.75 25.79 4.33
CA LEU A 157 -9.84 24.99 3.10
C LEU A 157 -8.58 25.12 2.23
N ASN A 158 -8.04 26.34 2.07
CA ASN A 158 -6.77 26.54 1.35
C ASN A 158 -5.59 25.85 2.05
N HIS A 159 -5.50 25.91 3.38
CA HIS A 159 -4.45 25.22 4.14
C HIS A 159 -4.47 23.71 3.90
N ILE A 160 -5.65 23.08 4.00
CA ILE A 160 -5.78 21.63 3.82
C ILE A 160 -5.52 21.22 2.37
N LEU A 161 -5.99 21.99 1.38
CA LEU A 161 -5.65 21.75 -0.03
C LEU A 161 -4.14 21.82 -0.28
N ILE A 162 -3.43 22.76 0.35
CA ILE A 162 -1.95 22.84 0.28
C ILE A 162 -1.31 21.60 0.93
N GLN A 163 -1.75 21.18 2.13
CA GLN A 163 -1.22 19.98 2.79
C GLN A 163 -1.42 18.71 1.94
N LEU A 164 -2.60 18.55 1.32
CA LEU A 164 -2.90 17.43 0.42
C LEU A 164 -2.05 17.46 -0.87
N LEU A 165 -1.68 18.66 -1.35
CA LEU A 165 -0.75 18.86 -2.47
C LEU A 165 0.71 18.56 -2.10
N GLU A 166 1.15 18.95 -0.90
CA GLU A 166 2.51 18.70 -0.40
C GLU A 166 2.78 17.21 -0.17
N GLU A 167 1.84 16.50 0.46
CA GLU A 167 1.93 15.05 0.69
C GLU A 167 1.59 14.25 -0.59
N GLY A 168 1.01 14.91 -1.60
CA GLY A 168 0.74 14.35 -2.93
C GLY A 168 -0.51 13.47 -3.03
N PHE A 169 -1.46 13.58 -2.10
CA PHE A 169 -2.79 12.95 -2.21
C PHE A 169 -3.55 13.46 -3.45
N ILE A 170 -3.39 14.75 -3.74
CA ILE A 170 -3.94 15.42 -4.92
C ILE A 170 -2.82 16.02 -5.74
N GLN A 171 -3.08 16.23 -7.03
CA GLN A 171 -2.13 16.82 -7.96
C GLN A 171 -2.86 17.71 -8.98
N PRO A 172 -2.20 18.76 -9.50
CA PRO A 172 -2.77 19.59 -10.55
C PRO A 172 -2.81 18.83 -11.89
N VAL A 173 -3.81 19.12 -12.70
CA VAL A 173 -4.07 18.40 -13.96
C VAL A 173 -3.18 18.94 -15.09
N GLY A 174 -2.24 18.12 -15.55
CA GLY A 174 -1.46 18.33 -16.77
C GLY A 174 -2.22 17.93 -18.05
N ARG A 175 -1.89 18.56 -19.18
CA ARG A 175 -2.53 18.28 -20.50
C ARG A 175 -2.20 16.88 -21.03
N ASN A 176 -1.03 16.36 -20.68
CA ASN A 176 -0.52 15.05 -21.05
C ASN A 176 -1.24 13.88 -20.33
N MET A 177 -1.84 14.13 -19.16
CA MET A 177 -2.45 13.10 -18.30
C MET A 177 -3.66 12.37 -18.93
N PHE A 178 -4.27 12.97 -19.95
CA PHE A 178 -5.43 12.40 -20.66
C PHE A 178 -5.06 11.59 -21.92
N ARG A 179 -3.77 11.51 -22.27
CA ARG A 179 -3.26 10.62 -23.34
C ARG A 179 -2.91 9.25 -22.75
N SER A 180 -3.12 8.18 -23.51
CA SER A 180 -2.68 6.86 -23.05
C SER A 180 -1.15 6.76 -23.05
N PRO A 181 -0.53 5.91 -22.21
CA PRO A 181 0.93 5.76 -22.18
C PRO A 181 1.53 5.39 -23.54
N THR A 182 0.78 4.63 -24.35
CA THR A 182 1.16 4.27 -25.73
C THR A 182 1.16 5.49 -26.65
N ASP A 183 0.13 6.34 -26.59
CA ASP A 183 0.08 7.56 -27.40
C ASP A 183 1.12 8.59 -26.97
N SER A 184 1.42 8.70 -25.67
CA SER A 184 2.52 9.53 -25.16
C SER A 184 3.89 9.05 -25.67
N TYR A 185 4.14 7.72 -25.68
CA TYR A 185 5.34 7.14 -26.27
C TYR A 185 5.44 7.44 -27.77
N ASN A 186 4.38 7.16 -28.53
CA ASN A 186 4.35 7.37 -29.98
C ASN A 186 4.53 8.85 -30.35
N ALA A 187 3.96 9.77 -29.56
CA ALA A 187 4.12 11.21 -29.77
C ALA A 187 5.57 11.67 -29.50
N ALA A 188 6.20 11.16 -28.44
CA ALA A 188 7.61 11.45 -28.13
C ALA A 188 8.55 10.86 -29.21
N GLU A 189 8.31 9.62 -29.65
CA GLU A 189 9.07 8.99 -30.74
C GLU A 189 8.93 9.76 -32.05
N LYS A 190 7.70 10.14 -32.44
CA LYS A 190 7.44 10.91 -33.67
C LYS A 190 8.11 12.29 -33.66
N ALA A 191 8.08 12.99 -32.52
CA ALA A 191 8.74 14.30 -32.37
C ALA A 191 10.27 14.16 -32.52
N LEU A 192 10.89 13.27 -31.74
CA LEU A 192 12.34 13.05 -31.76
C LEU A 192 12.83 12.52 -33.12
N LEU A 193 12.07 11.65 -33.80
CA LEU A 193 12.40 11.21 -35.15
C LEU A 193 12.41 12.36 -36.17
N HIS A 194 11.47 13.31 -36.04
CA HIS A 194 11.40 14.47 -36.92
C HIS A 194 12.51 15.50 -36.62
N GLU A 195 12.78 15.76 -35.34
CA GLU A 195 13.78 16.75 -34.88
C GLU A 195 15.23 16.27 -35.11
N ASP A 196 15.56 15.05 -34.70
CA ASP A 196 16.96 14.56 -34.67
C ASP A 196 17.35 13.67 -35.88
N TYR A 197 16.39 12.96 -36.49
CA TYR A 197 16.68 11.84 -37.41
C TYR A 197 16.08 11.99 -38.81
N GLY A 198 15.44 13.12 -39.14
CA GLY A 198 14.82 13.34 -40.46
C GLY A 198 13.75 12.29 -40.82
N GLY A 199 13.10 11.70 -39.81
CA GLY A 199 12.03 10.71 -39.93
C GLY A 199 12.44 9.24 -39.72
N ALA A 200 13.72 8.86 -39.73
CA ALA A 200 14.12 7.46 -39.58
C ALA A 200 15.54 7.23 -39.01
N THR A 201 15.67 6.31 -38.05
CA THR A 201 16.97 5.89 -37.49
C THR A 201 17.75 4.94 -38.40
N ARG A 202 19.07 5.14 -38.51
CA ARG A 202 20.00 4.30 -39.27
C ARG A 202 20.85 3.44 -38.31
N GLY A 203 20.73 2.12 -38.43
CA GLY A 203 21.49 1.16 -37.63
C GLY A 203 20.98 0.94 -36.20
N THR A 204 21.68 0.11 -35.43
CA THR A 204 21.32 -0.29 -34.06
C THR A 204 21.62 0.80 -33.03
N LYS A 205 22.78 1.44 -33.12
CA LYS A 205 23.23 2.49 -32.18
C LYS A 205 22.25 3.67 -32.11
N GLN A 206 21.79 4.18 -33.26
CA GLN A 206 20.81 5.28 -33.28
C GLN A 206 19.43 4.87 -32.72
N LYS A 207 19.03 3.60 -32.85
CA LYS A 207 17.79 3.09 -32.23
C LYS A 207 17.90 3.04 -30.71
N GLU A 208 19.07 2.72 -30.19
CA GLU A 208 19.34 2.71 -28.75
C GLU A 208 19.40 4.12 -28.17
N GLU A 209 20.08 5.04 -28.86
CA GLU A 209 20.11 6.46 -28.50
C GLU A 209 18.70 7.08 -28.53
N LEU A 210 17.92 6.83 -29.58
CA LEU A 210 16.52 7.25 -29.66
C LEU A 210 15.68 6.68 -28.50
N ARG A 211 15.81 5.40 -28.15
CA ARG A 211 15.12 4.82 -26.97
C ARG A 211 15.51 5.54 -25.68
N SER A 212 16.77 5.95 -25.52
CA SER A 212 17.20 6.70 -24.34
C SER A 212 16.62 8.12 -24.31
N ARG A 213 16.62 8.83 -25.44
CA ARG A 213 15.99 10.16 -25.56
C ARG A 213 14.46 10.11 -25.34
N ILE A 214 13.78 9.07 -25.86
CA ILE A 214 12.35 8.84 -25.61
C ILE A 214 12.09 8.63 -24.11
N ARG A 215 12.88 7.79 -23.42
CA ARG A 215 12.75 7.60 -21.96
C ARG A 215 12.90 8.91 -21.21
N GLN A 216 13.96 9.67 -21.45
CA GLN A 216 14.18 10.98 -20.83
C GLN A 216 12.99 11.93 -21.09
N ARG A 217 12.54 12.03 -22.35
CA ARG A 217 11.39 12.88 -22.71
C ARG A 217 10.10 12.47 -22.00
N LEU A 218 9.87 11.17 -21.78
CA LEU A 218 8.73 10.65 -21.03
C LEU A 218 8.87 10.87 -19.51
N GLN A 219 10.09 10.81 -18.96
CA GLN A 219 10.38 11.22 -17.58
C GLN A 219 10.10 12.71 -17.38
N ASP A 220 10.56 13.58 -18.29
CA ASP A 220 10.30 15.02 -18.25
C ASP A 220 8.80 15.32 -18.29
N LEU A 221 8.06 14.70 -19.21
CA LEU A 221 6.59 14.83 -19.30
C LEU A 221 5.90 14.33 -18.02
N ARG A 222 6.39 13.26 -17.39
CA ARG A 222 5.86 12.74 -16.11
C ARG A 222 6.21 13.66 -14.93
N ALA A 223 7.34 14.35 -14.98
CA ALA A 223 7.78 15.34 -13.99
C ALA A 223 7.18 16.75 -14.20
N GLU A 224 6.57 17.01 -15.37
CA GLU A 224 5.88 18.26 -15.72
C GLU A 224 4.58 18.43 -14.91
N VAL A 225 4.73 18.73 -13.62
CA VAL A 225 3.63 19.11 -12.73
C VAL A 225 3.40 20.63 -12.87
N PRO A 226 2.18 21.09 -13.23
CA PRO A 226 1.85 22.50 -13.22
C PRO A 226 2.22 23.16 -11.88
N ASN A 227 2.94 24.29 -11.92
CA ASN A 227 3.35 24.97 -10.69
C ASN A 227 2.13 25.49 -9.92
N TRP A 228 1.76 24.78 -8.86
CA TRP A 228 0.63 25.09 -8.00
C TRP A 228 1.00 25.99 -6.81
N LYS A 229 2.30 26.16 -6.53
CA LYS A 229 2.78 26.86 -5.33
C LYS A 229 2.39 28.35 -5.39
N PRO A 230 1.74 28.89 -4.34
CA PRO A 230 1.42 30.32 -4.25
C PRO A 230 2.66 31.21 -4.40
N VAL A 231 2.47 32.44 -4.89
CA VAL A 231 3.57 33.40 -5.07
C VAL A 231 4.12 33.83 -3.71
N GLY A 232 5.39 33.54 -3.45
CA GLY A 232 6.03 33.77 -2.15
C GLY A 232 5.94 32.59 -1.18
N TYR A 233 5.39 31.44 -1.60
CA TYR A 233 5.30 30.24 -0.78
C TYR A 233 6.68 29.65 -0.45
N ASN A 234 7.05 29.69 0.83
CA ASN A 234 8.17 28.91 1.38
C ASN A 234 7.58 27.71 2.14
N ARG A 235 7.97 26.48 1.76
CA ARG A 235 7.60 25.25 2.48
C ARG A 235 7.98 25.43 3.96
N PRO A 236 7.05 25.37 4.92
CA PRO A 236 7.38 25.35 6.34
C PRO A 236 8.35 24.19 6.58
N SER A 237 9.53 24.47 7.13
CA SER A 237 10.57 23.45 7.30
C SER A 237 10.02 22.25 8.08
N ALA A 238 10.23 21.03 7.58
CA ALA A 238 9.62 19.80 8.09
C ALA A 238 9.95 19.50 9.56
N ASN A 239 10.99 20.14 10.13
CA ASN A 239 11.38 20.02 11.54
C ASN A 239 10.67 21.02 12.48
N GLY A 240 9.50 21.56 12.08
CA GLY A 240 8.87 22.70 12.75
C GLY A 240 7.40 22.53 13.17
N ARG A 241 7.07 21.60 14.08
CA ARG A 241 5.84 21.68 14.89
C ARG A 241 6.10 21.37 16.38
N LEU A 242 5.55 22.23 17.25
CA LEU A 242 5.67 22.23 18.72
C LEU A 242 7.09 22.31 19.32
N ASN A 243 7.72 23.49 19.17
CA ASN A 243 8.49 24.15 20.24
C ASN A 243 8.64 25.66 19.93
N ASP A 244 8.82 26.47 20.97
CA ASP A 244 8.77 27.94 20.91
C ASP A 244 9.71 28.59 19.89
N ILE A 245 9.13 29.14 18.81
CA ILE A 245 9.68 30.31 18.13
C ILE A 245 8.55 31.32 17.98
N ALA A 246 8.53 32.29 18.89
CA ALA A 246 7.56 33.39 18.84
C ALA A 246 7.70 34.14 17.50
N PRO A 247 6.62 34.32 16.71
CA PRO A 247 6.67 35.20 15.55
C PRO A 247 6.98 36.61 16.02
N LYS A 248 7.83 37.34 15.28
CA LYS A 248 8.20 38.73 15.59
C LYS A 248 6.95 39.54 15.93
N ARG A 249 6.87 40.04 17.18
CA ARG A 249 5.70 40.72 17.76
C ARG A 249 4.99 41.64 16.75
N ARG A 250 3.89 41.17 16.16
CA ARG A 250 2.91 42.03 15.51
C ARG A 250 2.28 42.88 16.63
N ARG A 251 2.31 44.21 16.51
CA ARG A 251 1.80 45.11 17.57
C ARG A 251 0.32 44.85 17.77
N LEU A 252 -0.04 44.28 18.93
CA LEU A 252 -1.44 44.12 19.34
C LEU A 252 -2.06 45.50 19.52
N SER A 253 -3.08 45.80 18.70
CA SER A 253 -4.01 46.89 19.01
C SER A 253 -4.87 46.45 20.20
N HIS A 254 -5.09 47.34 21.15
CA HIS A 254 -5.66 47.03 22.45
C HIS A 254 -7.20 46.98 22.39
N ASN A 255 -7.75 45.84 21.99
CA ASN A 255 -9.01 45.25 22.48
C ASN A 255 -9.37 44.00 21.67
N GLY A 256 -9.15 42.81 22.24
CA GLY A 256 -9.55 41.53 21.64
C GLY A 256 -9.36 40.40 22.63
N THR A 257 -10.44 39.70 22.97
CA THR A 257 -10.45 38.54 23.87
C THR A 257 -9.70 37.38 23.23
N ALA A 258 -8.71 36.82 23.94
CA ALA A 258 -7.91 35.72 23.42
C ALA A 258 -8.72 34.42 23.35
N SER A 259 -8.95 33.92 22.13
CA SER A 259 -9.48 32.59 21.86
C SER A 259 -8.32 31.62 21.62
N ASN A 260 -8.36 30.43 22.23
CA ASN A 260 -7.40 29.36 21.98
C ASN A 260 -7.76 28.63 20.67
N GLY A 261 -7.58 29.31 19.55
CA GLY A 261 -7.67 28.75 18.20
C GLY A 261 -6.48 29.16 17.34
N TYR A 262 -6.19 28.38 16.30
CA TYR A 262 -5.34 28.86 15.21
C TYR A 262 -6.05 30.05 14.56
N ASP A 263 -5.48 31.25 14.72
CA ASP A 263 -5.96 32.45 14.05
C ASP A 263 -5.70 32.30 12.55
N PHE A 264 -6.72 31.92 11.79
CA PHE A 264 -6.72 31.92 10.32
C PHE A 264 -6.82 33.35 9.78
N GLY A 265 -6.03 34.26 10.35
CA GLY A 265 -5.88 35.64 9.91
C GLY A 265 -5.47 35.68 8.44
N ASP A 266 -5.93 36.71 7.74
CA ASP A 266 -6.12 36.70 6.28
C ASP A 266 -4.81 36.87 5.48
N ASP A 267 -3.88 35.91 5.63
CA ASP A 267 -2.62 35.82 4.87
C ASP A 267 -2.92 35.44 3.40
N GLU A 268 -3.21 36.46 2.59
CA GLU A 268 -3.48 36.31 1.14
C GLU A 268 -2.35 35.61 0.37
N THR A 269 -1.14 35.59 0.93
CA THR A 269 0.07 34.97 0.37
C THR A 269 0.00 33.44 0.26
N ASN A 270 -0.89 32.77 1.00
CA ASN A 270 -1.03 31.31 1.01
C ASN A 270 -2.33 30.80 0.34
N ARG A 271 -2.95 31.60 -0.55
CA ARG A 271 -4.14 31.17 -1.32
C ARG A 271 -3.74 30.49 -2.64
N LEU A 272 -4.36 29.36 -2.95
CA LEU A 272 -4.21 28.68 -4.24
C LEU A 272 -4.93 29.44 -5.36
N ASP A 273 -4.46 29.31 -6.61
CA ASP A 273 -5.21 29.83 -7.76
C ASP A 273 -6.58 29.14 -7.85
N ARG A 274 -7.64 29.94 -7.86
CA ARG A 274 -9.03 29.48 -7.96
C ARG A 274 -9.33 28.75 -9.27
N ASN A 275 -8.54 28.98 -10.32
CA ASN A 275 -8.65 28.30 -11.61
C ASN A 275 -7.80 27.02 -11.70
N LEU A 276 -6.95 26.72 -10.72
CA LEU A 276 -6.17 25.50 -10.69
C LEU A 276 -7.10 24.28 -10.68
N VAL A 277 -6.93 23.39 -11.66
CA VAL A 277 -7.70 22.14 -11.76
C VAL A 277 -6.94 21.05 -11.03
N LEU A 278 -7.59 20.43 -10.06
CA LEU A 278 -7.05 19.38 -9.19
C LEU A 278 -7.71 18.03 -9.46
N ARG A 279 -6.96 16.96 -9.20
CA ARG A 279 -7.43 15.56 -9.24
C ARG A 279 -6.74 14.74 -8.14
N ILE A 280 -7.29 13.57 -7.84
CA ILE A 280 -6.63 12.58 -6.96
C ILE A 280 -5.42 11.98 -7.67
N ASN A 281 -4.35 11.74 -6.90
CA ASN A 281 -3.15 11.04 -7.35
C ASN A 281 -3.19 9.57 -6.91
N HIS A 282 -3.84 8.73 -7.72
CA HIS A 282 -3.99 7.30 -7.40
C HIS A 282 -2.65 6.54 -7.29
N GLU A 283 -1.59 6.96 -8.00
CA GLU A 283 -0.25 6.34 -7.85
C GLU A 283 0.30 6.56 -6.43
N LYS A 284 0.22 7.80 -5.92
CA LYS A 284 0.65 8.14 -4.56
C LYS A 284 -0.27 7.53 -3.50
N CYS A 285 -1.59 7.55 -3.71
CA CYS A 285 -2.53 6.87 -2.82
C CYS A 285 -2.24 5.37 -2.70
N THR A 286 -1.78 4.74 -3.78
CA THR A 286 -1.34 3.34 -3.77
C THR A 286 -0.08 3.13 -2.91
N VAL A 287 0.82 4.12 -2.82
CA VAL A 287 1.95 4.13 -1.86
C VAL A 287 1.48 4.18 -0.40
N PHE A 288 0.40 4.90 -0.10
CA PHE A 288 -0.14 4.93 1.27
C PHE A 288 -0.83 3.61 1.65
N LEU A 289 -1.61 3.02 0.74
CA LEU A 289 -2.21 1.69 0.91
C LEU A 289 -1.12 0.62 1.11
N ARG A 290 -0.04 0.67 0.34
CA ARG A 290 1.16 -0.17 0.51
C ARG A 290 1.71 -0.08 1.93
N ASN A 291 1.94 1.15 2.39
CA ASN A 291 2.55 1.38 3.69
C ASN A 291 1.64 0.87 4.82
N ARG A 292 0.33 1.06 4.73
CA ARG A 292 -0.64 0.46 5.67
C ARG A 292 -0.54 -1.07 5.70
N ARG A 293 -0.49 -1.74 4.54
CA ARG A 293 -0.34 -3.21 4.50
C ARG A 293 0.98 -3.70 5.11
N LEU A 294 2.07 -2.96 4.92
CA LEU A 294 3.37 -3.26 5.55
C LEU A 294 3.36 -3.04 7.07
N VAL A 295 2.63 -2.04 7.56
CA VAL A 295 2.44 -1.78 9.00
C VAL A 295 1.59 -2.88 9.65
N GLU A 296 0.51 -3.33 8.99
CA GLU A 296 -0.27 -4.50 9.41
C GLU A 296 0.59 -5.77 9.52
N LEU A 297 1.47 -6.02 8.54
CA LEU A 297 2.42 -7.14 8.57
C LEU A 297 3.39 -7.03 9.76
N ALA A 298 3.96 -5.85 10.02
CA ALA A 298 4.86 -5.62 11.16
C ALA A 298 4.14 -5.78 12.51
N ASN A 299 2.89 -5.33 12.61
CA ASN A 299 2.05 -5.49 13.80
C ASN A 299 1.79 -6.97 14.10
N ASN A 300 1.36 -7.73 13.09
CA ASN A 300 1.04 -9.15 13.23
C ASN A 300 2.26 -10.04 13.53
N ARG A 301 3.47 -9.61 13.15
CA ARG A 301 4.71 -10.40 13.33
C ARG A 301 5.53 -10.03 14.57
N ILE A 302 5.59 -8.74 14.92
CA ILE A 302 6.48 -8.25 16.00
C ILE A 302 5.67 -7.54 17.10
N GLY A 303 4.70 -6.72 16.72
CA GLY A 303 3.76 -6.08 17.65
C GLY A 303 3.55 -4.58 17.43
N VAL A 304 2.55 -4.07 18.14
CA VAL A 304 1.95 -2.74 17.95
C VAL A 304 2.99 -1.61 18.00
N THR A 305 3.81 -1.52 19.05
CA THR A 305 4.80 -0.44 19.21
C THR A 305 5.82 -0.41 18.08
N THR A 306 6.32 -1.58 17.67
CA THR A 306 7.22 -1.72 16.52
C THR A 306 6.53 -1.27 15.22
N SER A 307 5.25 -1.60 15.04
CA SER A 307 4.50 -1.19 13.85
C SER A 307 4.30 0.32 13.72
N TYR A 308 4.15 1.06 14.84
CA TYR A 308 4.07 2.53 14.79
C TYR A 308 5.41 3.16 14.40
N ILE A 309 6.52 2.61 14.89
CA ILE A 309 7.87 3.06 14.51
C ILE A 309 8.13 2.78 13.02
N TYR A 310 7.68 1.63 12.52
CA TYR A 310 7.75 1.28 11.11
C TYR A 310 6.84 2.15 10.23
N ALA A 311 5.63 2.49 10.72
CA ALA A 311 4.71 3.40 10.04
C ALA A 311 5.33 4.79 9.82
N GLU A 312 6.03 5.31 10.83
CA GLU A 312 6.71 6.61 10.76
C GLU A 312 7.93 6.56 9.84
N LEU A 313 8.72 5.48 9.87
CA LEU A 313 9.83 5.26 8.92
C LEU A 313 9.30 5.22 7.48
N LEU A 314 8.22 4.48 7.24
CA LEU A 314 7.56 4.41 5.93
C LEU A 314 6.92 5.75 5.51
N ARG A 315 6.51 6.60 6.46
CA ARG A 315 6.04 7.97 6.19
C ARG A 315 7.17 8.85 5.66
N LEU A 316 8.33 8.86 6.32
CA LEU A 316 9.51 9.61 5.88
C LEU A 316 10.01 9.12 4.52
N MET A 317 10.09 7.80 4.30
CA MET A 317 10.42 7.25 2.98
C MET A 317 9.40 7.62 1.91
N ALA A 318 8.11 7.71 2.26
CA ALA A 318 7.07 8.04 1.29
C ALA A 318 7.21 9.45 0.71
N GLU A 319 7.83 10.43 1.38
CA GLU A 319 8.07 11.75 0.78
C GLU A 319 8.85 11.65 -0.55
N GLN A 320 9.79 10.70 -0.64
CA GLN A 320 10.66 10.51 -1.81
C GLN A 320 10.11 9.46 -2.81
N ILE A 321 9.05 8.73 -2.47
CA ILE A 321 8.47 7.65 -3.31
C ILE A 321 7.18 8.15 -3.97
N PRO A 322 7.16 8.40 -5.29
CA PRO A 322 5.94 8.86 -5.99
C PRO A 322 4.95 7.73 -6.30
N ARG A 323 5.44 6.50 -6.58
CA ARG A 323 4.66 5.32 -7.00
C ARG A 323 5.28 4.03 -6.49
N CYS A 324 4.50 2.95 -6.46
CA CYS A 324 4.97 1.63 -5.98
C CYS A 324 5.78 0.88 -7.04
N ARG A 325 5.20 0.70 -8.24
CA ARG A 325 5.85 0.00 -9.36
C ARG A 325 6.54 0.99 -10.29
N ARG A 326 7.74 0.64 -10.72
CA ARG A 326 8.45 1.32 -11.81
C ARG A 326 7.84 0.90 -13.15
N ASP A 327 7.78 1.83 -14.09
CA ASP A 327 7.37 1.57 -15.47
C ASP A 327 8.61 1.24 -16.32
N PRO A 328 8.80 -0.01 -16.79
CA PRO A 328 10.01 -0.40 -17.54
C PRO A 328 10.23 0.36 -18.85
N LYS A 329 9.23 1.12 -19.34
CA LYS A 329 9.34 1.94 -20.55
C LYS A 329 9.78 3.38 -20.29
N ILE A 330 9.74 3.84 -19.05
CA ILE A 330 9.93 5.26 -18.69
C ILE A 330 10.96 5.39 -17.56
N ASP A 331 10.85 4.56 -16.54
CA ASP A 331 11.72 4.61 -15.37
C ASP A 331 13.01 3.83 -15.66
N ASP A 332 14.16 4.40 -15.30
CA ASP A 332 15.42 3.71 -15.52
C ASP A 332 15.53 2.47 -14.62
N VAL A 333 15.71 1.32 -15.27
CA VAL A 333 16.29 0.13 -14.66
C VAL A 333 17.78 0.42 -14.52
N VAL A 334 18.14 1.18 -13.49
CA VAL A 334 19.51 1.20 -13.00
C VAL A 334 19.76 -0.18 -12.40
N ASP A 335 20.72 -0.93 -12.96
CA ASP A 335 21.14 -2.27 -12.49
C ASP A 335 21.84 -2.25 -11.11
N ASP A 336 21.59 -1.22 -10.30
CA ASP A 336 21.86 -1.24 -8.88
C ASP A 336 20.93 -2.27 -8.23
N LEU A 337 21.47 -3.46 -7.93
CA LEU A 337 20.84 -4.54 -7.14
C LEU A 337 20.33 -4.10 -5.75
N ASP A 338 20.63 -2.86 -5.35
CA ASP A 338 20.23 -2.19 -4.12
C ASP A 338 19.39 -0.90 -4.34
N GLY A 339 19.27 -0.42 -5.58
CA GLY A 339 18.59 0.82 -5.97
C GLY A 339 19.16 2.11 -5.36
N PRO A 340 18.55 3.28 -5.63
CA PRO A 340 18.76 4.47 -4.81
C PRO A 340 18.13 4.19 -3.44
N SER A 341 18.94 3.68 -2.51
CA SER A 341 18.50 3.35 -1.16
C SER A 341 18.09 4.63 -0.44
N ILE A 342 16.78 4.85 -0.31
CA ILE A 342 16.25 5.89 0.58
C ILE A 342 16.63 5.46 1.99
N ILE A 343 17.62 6.14 2.55
CA ILE A 343 18.16 5.87 3.88
C ILE A 343 17.51 6.84 4.84
N ILE A 344 16.95 6.32 5.93
CA ILE A 344 16.47 7.07 7.08
C ILE A 344 17.39 6.74 8.26
N THR A 345 17.86 7.76 8.99
CA THR A 345 18.67 7.51 10.20
C THR A 345 17.81 7.26 11.42
N THR A 346 18.34 6.53 12.41
CA THR A 346 17.69 6.37 13.72
C THR A 346 17.38 7.74 14.37
N GLN A 347 18.25 8.73 14.16
CA GLN A 347 18.03 10.09 14.68
C GLN A 347 16.86 10.80 14.00
N GLU A 348 16.84 10.83 12.67
CA GLU A 348 15.75 11.45 11.88
C GLU A 348 14.38 10.86 12.26
N LEU A 349 14.32 9.52 12.35
CA LEU A 349 13.12 8.83 12.79
C LEU A 349 12.73 9.18 14.24
N THR A 350 13.70 9.25 15.15
CA THR A 350 13.44 9.60 16.56
C THR A 350 12.92 11.02 16.70
N ASP A 351 13.45 11.97 15.93
CA ASP A 351 13.04 13.38 15.97
C ASP A 351 11.67 13.60 15.30
N ALA A 352 11.28 12.78 14.30
CA ALA A 352 9.97 12.80 13.67
C ALA A 352 8.86 12.06 14.46
N LEU A 353 9.20 10.94 15.12
CA LEU A 353 8.24 10.08 15.83
C LEU A 353 7.51 10.84 16.95
N SER A 354 6.19 10.68 17.03
CA SER A 354 5.37 11.34 18.07
C SER A 354 5.86 11.06 19.49
N LYS A 355 5.85 12.11 20.32
CA LYS A 355 6.15 12.05 21.77
C LYS A 355 5.07 11.28 22.56
N THR A 356 3.90 11.02 21.98
CA THR A 356 2.82 10.24 22.62
C THR A 356 3.05 8.73 22.57
N ILE A 357 3.94 8.25 21.70
CA ILE A 357 4.22 6.81 21.53
C ILE A 357 5.26 6.39 22.56
N ASN A 358 4.88 5.44 23.43
CA ASN A 358 5.78 4.89 24.45
C ASN A 358 6.70 3.80 23.84
N VAL A 359 7.93 4.21 23.51
CA VAL A 359 8.94 3.39 22.82
C VAL A 359 9.58 2.33 23.75
N SER A 360 9.48 2.44 25.08
CA SER A 360 10.01 1.40 25.98
C SER A 360 9.10 0.16 26.10
N THR A 361 7.97 0.12 25.38
CA THR A 361 7.03 -1.01 25.36
C THR A 361 7.31 -2.00 24.22
N GLY A 362 7.12 -3.31 24.48
CA GLY A 362 7.30 -4.36 23.47
C GLY A 362 8.76 -4.83 23.25
N ILE A 363 9.76 -4.11 23.75
CA ILE A 363 11.13 -4.61 23.87
C ILE A 363 11.25 -5.38 25.20
N GLY A 364 11.59 -6.67 25.12
CA GLY A 364 12.01 -7.42 26.31
C GLY A 364 13.27 -6.80 26.92
N LYS A 365 13.35 -6.70 28.26
CA LYS A 365 14.50 -6.13 28.97
C LYS A 365 15.75 -7.03 28.84
N ALA A 366 16.38 -7.02 27.66
CA ALA A 366 17.70 -7.60 27.46
C ALA A 366 18.72 -6.80 28.28
N THR A 367 19.52 -7.50 29.10
CA THR A 367 20.67 -6.89 29.74
C THR A 367 21.66 -6.45 28.66
N SER A 368 22.26 -5.27 28.84
CA SER A 368 23.04 -4.59 27.78
C SER A 368 24.30 -5.35 27.30
N GLU A 369 24.64 -6.45 27.96
CA GLU A 369 25.85 -7.25 27.72
C GLU A 369 25.67 -8.37 26.68
N ASN A 370 24.43 -8.70 26.27
CA ASN A 370 24.14 -9.87 25.41
C ASN A 370 23.74 -9.54 23.95
N ASN A 371 23.73 -8.27 23.53
CA ASN A 371 23.34 -7.88 22.17
C ASN A 371 24.49 -8.02 21.15
N ASP A 372 24.84 -9.27 20.81
CA ASP A 372 25.85 -9.63 19.80
C ASP A 372 25.35 -9.33 18.37
N THR A 373 25.38 -8.04 18.01
CA THR A 373 25.00 -7.52 16.68
C THR A 373 25.81 -8.12 15.52
N SER A 374 26.98 -8.73 15.80
CA SER A 374 27.83 -9.35 14.78
C SER A 374 27.15 -10.52 14.06
N LYS A 375 26.19 -11.19 14.71
CA LYS A 375 25.40 -12.28 14.09
C LYS A 375 24.39 -11.75 13.07
N LEU A 376 23.79 -10.58 13.33
CA LEU A 376 22.85 -9.94 12.39
C LEU A 376 23.59 -9.48 11.13
N ASP A 377 24.73 -8.80 11.31
CA ASP A 377 25.54 -8.30 10.20
C ASP A 377 26.13 -9.47 9.35
N LYS A 378 26.38 -10.64 9.95
CA LYS A 378 26.76 -11.88 9.22
C LYS A 378 25.60 -12.51 8.43
N LEU A 379 24.39 -12.52 9.00
CA LEU A 379 23.19 -13.04 8.33
C LEU A 379 22.83 -12.20 7.09
N GLN A 380 22.94 -10.87 7.18
CA GLN A 380 22.62 -9.96 6.08
C GLN A 380 23.68 -9.98 4.96
N ASN A 381 24.98 -10.08 5.30
CA ASN A 381 26.07 -10.06 4.30
C ASN A 381 26.41 -11.42 3.68
N GLY A 382 25.99 -12.54 4.26
CA GLY A 382 26.37 -13.90 3.83
C GLY A 382 25.86 -14.36 2.45
N ARG A 383 25.08 -13.54 1.73
CA ARG A 383 24.47 -13.88 0.43
C ARG A 383 25.16 -13.31 -0.81
N LYS A 384 26.28 -12.58 -0.69
CA LYS A 384 27.16 -12.27 -1.86
C LYS A 384 27.87 -13.55 -2.35
N ARG A 385 27.13 -14.43 -3.04
CA ARG A 385 27.71 -15.56 -3.76
C ARG A 385 28.47 -15.07 -4.98
N LYS A 386 29.78 -15.19 -4.88
CA LYS A 386 30.79 -14.97 -5.91
C LYS A 386 30.46 -15.86 -7.13
N ALA A 387 29.93 -15.28 -8.19
CA ALA A 387 29.98 -15.90 -9.50
C ALA A 387 31.45 -15.91 -9.94
N ARG A 388 32.03 -17.10 -10.08
CA ARG A 388 33.29 -17.31 -10.79
C ARG A 388 33.08 -18.56 -11.63
N GLU A 389 33.42 -18.45 -12.92
CA GLU A 389 33.25 -19.54 -13.86
C GLU A 389 34.02 -20.79 -13.43
N VAL A 390 33.45 -21.94 -13.75
CA VAL A 390 34.12 -23.25 -13.63
C VAL A 390 34.66 -23.58 -15.00
N GLU A 391 35.96 -23.38 -15.19
CA GLU A 391 36.70 -24.08 -16.23
C GLU A 391 37.42 -25.28 -15.61
N ASP A 392 37.54 -26.31 -16.42
CA ASP A 392 37.98 -27.67 -16.11
C ASP A 392 39.48 -27.81 -16.39
N ASP A 393 40.27 -28.21 -15.40
CA ASP A 393 41.48 -29.01 -15.60
C ASP A 393 41.86 -29.73 -14.29
N GLY A 394 42.59 -30.84 -14.39
CA GLY A 394 42.77 -31.80 -13.30
C GLY A 394 44.20 -32.05 -12.81
N SER A 395 44.35 -33.20 -12.15
CA SER A 395 45.60 -33.89 -11.77
C SER A 395 46.21 -33.64 -10.37
N SER A 396 46.56 -34.78 -9.76
CA SER A 396 47.65 -35.09 -8.82
C SER A 396 47.56 -34.67 -7.34
N ASP A 397 47.69 -35.71 -6.51
CA ASP A 397 47.87 -35.75 -5.06
C ASP A 397 49.13 -35.03 -4.54
N GLU A 398 49.13 -34.61 -3.27
CA GLU A 398 49.91 -35.30 -2.22
C GLU A 398 49.53 -34.83 -0.78
N GLU A 399 49.39 -35.82 0.11
CA GLU A 399 49.63 -35.91 1.57
C GLU A 399 49.71 -34.62 2.44
N SER A 400 48.78 -34.40 3.39
CA SER A 400 48.90 -34.75 4.85
C SER A 400 49.33 -33.54 5.73
N GLU A 401 49.19 -33.47 7.07
CA GLU A 401 48.58 -34.30 8.14
C GLU A 401 48.21 -33.39 9.36
N GLY A 402 47.37 -33.86 10.30
CA GLY A 402 47.28 -33.38 11.69
C GLY A 402 46.14 -32.39 12.04
N ASP A 403 45.42 -32.52 13.17
CA ASP A 403 45.28 -33.67 14.10
C ASP A 403 43.92 -33.56 14.86
N HIS A 404 43.51 -34.60 15.59
CA HIS A 404 42.10 -34.87 15.89
C HIS A 404 41.78 -35.06 17.39
N ARG A 405 40.77 -34.33 17.91
CA ARG A 405 40.07 -34.53 19.22
C ARG A 405 40.88 -34.04 20.45
N SER A 406 40.34 -33.92 21.67
CA SER A 406 39.11 -34.49 22.28
C SER A 406 38.48 -33.64 23.38
N PHE A 407 37.22 -33.94 23.73
CA PHE A 407 36.57 -33.52 24.97
C PHE A 407 37.31 -34.09 26.20
N VAL A 408 37.34 -33.33 27.32
CA VAL A 408 37.78 -33.81 28.64
C VAL A 408 36.79 -33.33 29.71
N ASN A 409 36.51 -34.19 30.68
CA ASN A 409 35.63 -33.96 31.81
C ASN A 409 36.29 -34.46 33.10
N GLY A 410 36.17 -33.73 34.21
CA GLY A 410 36.25 -34.28 35.57
C GLY A 410 37.57 -34.18 36.33
N ASN A 411 37.41 -33.89 37.63
CA ASN A 411 38.32 -33.93 38.79
C ASN A 411 39.05 -32.62 39.16
N GLY A 412 39.15 -32.23 40.44
CA GLY A 412 38.55 -32.79 41.67
C GLY A 412 39.46 -32.60 42.90
N HIS A 413 38.90 -32.40 44.09
CA HIS A 413 39.62 -32.59 45.37
C HIS A 413 38.65 -33.01 46.51
N ALA A 414 39.18 -33.77 47.46
CA ALA A 414 38.48 -34.55 48.49
C ALA A 414 38.56 -33.86 49.87
N MET A 415 37.52 -33.90 50.71
CA MET A 415 37.24 -34.84 51.84
C MET A 415 38.01 -34.55 53.16
N ASP A 416 37.25 -34.28 54.22
CA ASP A 416 37.42 -34.57 55.67
C ASP A 416 36.08 -34.10 56.34
N ILE A 417 35.30 -34.85 57.16
CA ILE A 417 35.54 -35.49 58.48
C ILE A 417 35.74 -34.40 59.57
N ASP A 418 34.98 -34.23 60.67
CA ASP A 418 33.96 -35.04 61.40
C ASP A 418 32.88 -34.13 62.10
N ASP A 419 31.89 -34.74 62.80
CA ASP A 419 30.84 -34.06 63.60
C ASP A 419 31.33 -33.37 64.91
N ASP A 420 30.72 -32.22 65.27
CA ASP A 420 30.63 -31.73 66.67
C ASP A 420 29.27 -31.00 66.92
N PRO A 421 28.40 -31.52 67.81
CA PRO A 421 27.04 -31.01 68.00
C PRO A 421 26.83 -30.05 69.20
N PHE A 422 27.86 -29.39 69.76
CA PHE A 422 27.65 -28.37 70.81
C PHE A 422 28.72 -27.25 70.86
N ALA A 423 28.46 -26.11 70.21
CA ALA A 423 29.26 -24.88 70.37
C ALA A 423 28.39 -23.60 70.34
N ASP A 424 28.66 -22.67 71.25
CA ASP A 424 27.78 -21.53 71.59
C ASP A 424 27.78 -20.36 70.60
N GLN A 425 26.66 -19.62 70.56
CA GLN A 425 26.50 -18.36 69.83
C GLN A 425 27.27 -17.20 70.50
N PRO A 426 27.47 -16.05 69.82
CA PRO A 426 26.44 -15.00 69.93
C PRO A 426 26.17 -14.11 68.70
N ARG A 427 24.87 -13.80 68.51
CA ARG A 427 24.28 -12.50 68.06
C ARG A 427 24.41 -12.06 66.59
N VAL A 428 23.37 -12.38 65.82
CA VAL A 428 22.95 -11.59 64.64
C VAL A 428 21.90 -10.55 65.07
N ASN A 429 22.12 -9.27 64.78
CA ASN A 429 21.15 -8.20 65.04
C ASN A 429 20.02 -8.20 64.00
N THR A 430 18.82 -8.66 64.38
CA THR A 430 17.61 -8.53 63.55
C THR A 430 17.04 -7.11 63.63
N SER A 431 17.42 -6.23 62.71
CA SER A 431 16.71 -4.96 62.51
C SER A 431 15.50 -5.15 61.59
N LYS A 432 14.30 -5.13 62.18
CA LYS A 432 13.02 -5.20 61.45
C LYS A 432 12.82 -3.91 60.68
N ARG A 433 12.89 -3.93 59.34
CA ARG A 433 12.39 -2.82 58.52
C ARG A 433 10.87 -2.84 58.49
N ALA A 434 10.26 -1.80 59.06
CA ALA A 434 8.82 -1.58 59.00
C ALA A 434 8.39 -1.25 57.56
N VAL A 435 7.24 -1.77 57.14
CA VAL A 435 6.61 -1.42 55.86
C VAL A 435 5.79 -0.15 56.08
N THR A 436 6.36 0.99 55.75
CA THR A 436 5.61 2.26 55.68
C THR A 436 4.93 2.38 54.32
N PHE A 437 3.61 2.23 54.30
CA PHE A 437 2.80 2.68 53.17
C PHE A 437 2.85 4.21 53.12
N GLN A 438 3.71 4.75 52.27
CA GLN A 438 3.59 6.11 51.78
C GLN A 438 2.94 6.03 50.41
N ASP A 439 1.73 6.58 50.28
CA ASP A 439 1.16 6.92 48.99
C ASP A 439 2.09 7.95 48.34
N GLN A 440 2.94 7.48 47.43
CA GLN A 440 3.60 8.39 46.49
C GLN A 440 2.55 8.84 45.49
N ASP A 441 2.19 10.12 45.58
CA ASP A 441 1.45 10.82 44.55
C ASP A 441 2.00 10.43 43.17
N ARG A 442 1.08 10.01 42.29
CA ARG A 442 1.40 9.47 40.97
C ARG A 442 2.02 10.54 40.10
N ALA A 443 3.34 10.69 40.19
CA ALA A 443 4.12 11.57 39.35
C ALA A 443 3.82 11.28 37.86
N PRO A 444 3.74 12.32 37.00
CA PRO A 444 3.69 12.10 35.56
C PRO A 444 4.92 11.27 35.14
N PRO A 445 4.80 10.43 34.09
CA PRO A 445 5.89 9.53 33.70
C PRO A 445 7.18 10.34 33.48
N PRO A 446 8.34 9.85 33.97
CA PRO A 446 9.59 10.56 33.79
C PRO A 446 9.82 10.74 32.30
N THR A 447 10.15 11.97 31.89
CA THR A 447 10.55 12.25 30.51
C THR A 447 11.78 11.40 30.20
N GLU A 448 11.60 10.32 29.42
CA GLU A 448 12.70 9.50 28.94
C GLU A 448 13.74 10.42 28.30
N SER A 449 15.00 10.30 28.72
CA SER A 449 16.10 11.03 28.09
C SER A 449 16.07 10.77 26.58
N ARG A 450 16.24 11.81 25.75
CA ARG A 450 16.24 11.67 24.28
C ARG A 450 17.14 10.53 23.81
N GLN A 451 18.27 10.32 24.50
CA GLN A 451 19.19 9.22 24.25
C GLN A 451 18.58 7.84 24.56
N ALA A 452 17.85 7.68 25.66
CA ALA A 452 17.17 6.44 26.01
C ALA A 452 16.06 6.11 25.01
N ARG A 453 15.23 7.10 24.65
CA ARG A 453 14.20 6.93 23.61
C ARG A 453 14.81 6.54 22.26
N MET A 454 15.91 7.16 21.85
CA MET A 454 16.63 6.81 20.62
C MET A 454 17.21 5.38 20.66
N MET A 455 17.70 4.93 21.82
CA MET A 455 18.14 3.53 22.01
C MET A 455 16.98 2.54 21.92
N HIS A 456 15.81 2.87 22.45
CA HIS A 456 14.60 2.06 22.26
C HIS A 456 14.14 2.04 20.80
N VAL A 457 14.13 3.17 20.09
CA VAL A 457 13.85 3.21 18.64
C VAL A 457 14.83 2.29 17.88
N MET A 458 16.14 2.42 18.12
CA MET A 458 17.17 1.57 17.51
C MET A 458 16.89 0.07 17.75
N SER A 459 16.43 -0.28 18.95
CA SER A 459 16.15 -1.67 19.34
C SER A 459 14.94 -2.23 18.57
N HIS A 460 13.88 -1.45 18.36
CA HIS A 460 12.76 -1.83 17.48
C HIS A 460 13.18 -1.96 16.01
N LEU A 461 14.06 -1.09 15.50
CA LEU A 461 14.60 -1.19 14.14
C LEU A 461 15.45 -2.46 13.96
N GLN A 462 16.21 -2.86 14.99
CA GLN A 462 16.93 -4.14 14.99
C GLN A 462 15.98 -5.35 14.95
N LEU A 463 14.84 -5.30 15.64
CA LEU A 463 13.80 -6.35 15.54
C LEU A 463 13.20 -6.45 14.13
N LEU A 464 12.88 -5.31 13.50
CA LEU A 464 12.40 -5.25 12.11
C LEU A 464 13.42 -5.82 11.10
N ALA A 465 14.70 -5.59 11.34
CA ALA A 465 15.80 -6.08 10.50
C ALA A 465 16.20 -7.54 10.79
N ALA A 466 15.74 -8.10 11.90
CA ALA A 466 15.96 -9.50 12.29
C ALA A 466 14.84 -10.44 11.79
N ASP A 467 13.67 -9.91 11.43
CA ASP A 467 12.52 -10.71 11.00
C ASP A 467 12.75 -11.44 9.66
N ASP A 468 12.14 -12.63 9.52
CA ASP A 468 12.18 -13.46 8.30
C ASP A 468 11.60 -12.79 7.05
N CYS A 469 10.81 -11.71 7.19
CA CYS A 469 10.32 -10.93 6.06
C CYS A 469 11.27 -9.80 5.63
N HIS A 470 12.39 -9.61 6.34
CA HIS A 470 13.38 -8.59 6.07
C HIS A 470 12.76 -7.20 5.87
N LEU A 471 11.82 -6.84 6.76
CA LEU A 471 11.03 -5.61 6.72
C LEU A 471 11.90 -4.34 6.69
N LEU A 472 13.14 -4.45 7.16
CA LEU A 472 14.14 -3.40 7.18
C LEU A 472 15.53 -3.98 6.93
N ARG A 473 16.38 -3.22 6.23
CA ARG A 473 17.81 -3.51 6.05
C ARG A 473 18.64 -2.40 6.69
N LYS A 474 19.73 -2.79 7.36
CA LYS A 474 20.72 -1.88 7.93
C LYS A 474 21.80 -1.59 6.89
N CYS A 475 21.95 -0.33 6.50
CA CYS A 475 22.94 0.12 5.51
C CYS A 475 24.25 0.57 6.15
N GLY A 476 24.20 1.09 7.39
CA GLY A 476 25.35 1.69 8.04
C GLY A 476 25.13 1.97 9.53
N SER A 477 26.16 2.54 10.17
CA SER A 477 26.22 2.80 11.62
C SER A 477 26.19 4.28 11.99
N ARG A 478 26.15 5.20 11.00
CA ARG A 478 26.12 6.65 11.24
C ARG A 478 24.80 7.01 11.93
N GLN A 479 24.84 8.03 12.80
CA GLN A 479 23.67 8.50 13.58
C GLN A 479 22.88 7.38 14.31
N MET A 480 23.60 6.40 14.87
CA MET A 480 23.03 5.19 15.53
C MET A 480 22.24 4.25 14.61
N GLY A 481 22.52 4.27 13.31
CA GLY A 481 21.97 3.34 12.33
C GLY A 481 21.39 4.07 11.12
N GLU A 482 21.77 3.60 9.94
CA GLU A 482 21.20 3.98 8.65
C GLU A 482 20.35 2.81 8.14
N TRP A 483 19.10 3.05 7.79
CA TRP A 483 18.11 2.00 7.51
C TRP A 483 17.37 2.25 6.20
N THR A 484 17.05 1.17 5.48
CA THR A 484 16.24 1.21 4.25
C THR A 484 15.28 0.03 4.17
N VAL A 485 14.32 0.07 3.25
CA VAL A 485 13.34 -1.01 3.02
C VAL A 485 13.52 -1.55 1.60
N ASP A 486 13.93 -2.81 1.49
CA ASP A 486 14.07 -3.54 0.23
C ASP A 486 12.68 -3.99 -0.26
N PHE A 487 11.87 -3.04 -0.75
CA PHE A 487 10.44 -3.27 -1.07
C PHE A 487 10.20 -4.53 -1.91
N GLU A 488 10.98 -4.79 -2.96
CA GLU A 488 10.83 -5.97 -3.82
C GLU A 488 10.94 -7.29 -3.03
N ARG A 489 11.95 -7.42 -2.15
CA ARG A 489 12.14 -8.60 -1.29
C ARG A 489 11.00 -8.77 -0.28
N VAL A 490 10.53 -7.65 0.28
CA VAL A 490 9.40 -7.65 1.22
C VAL A 490 8.11 -8.08 0.50
N PHE A 491 7.89 -7.66 -0.74
CA PHE A 491 6.69 -8.05 -1.53
C PHE A 491 6.76 -9.44 -2.14
N GLU A 492 7.94 -9.95 -2.51
CA GLU A 492 8.14 -11.39 -2.76
C GLU A 492 7.71 -12.20 -1.54
N ARG A 493 8.18 -11.83 -0.34
CA ARG A 493 7.87 -12.57 0.87
C ARG A 493 6.41 -12.41 1.32
N LEU A 494 5.81 -11.23 1.15
CA LEU A 494 4.38 -11.01 1.43
C LEU A 494 3.51 -11.83 0.46
N ARG A 495 3.80 -11.84 -0.85
CA ARG A 495 3.11 -12.70 -1.82
C ARG A 495 3.21 -14.18 -1.44
N GLU A 496 4.38 -14.66 -1.02
CA GLU A 496 4.54 -16.03 -0.52
C GLU A 496 3.64 -16.33 0.69
N LEU A 497 3.53 -15.39 1.65
CA LEU A 497 2.70 -15.56 2.85
C LEU A 497 1.20 -15.59 2.52
N GLU A 498 0.72 -14.72 1.63
CA GLU A 498 -0.68 -14.76 1.16
C GLU A 498 -0.99 -16.07 0.42
N ILE A 499 -0.09 -16.50 -0.47
CA ILE A 499 -0.21 -17.79 -1.18
C ILE A 499 -0.24 -18.95 -0.18
N ASP A 500 0.64 -18.94 0.83
CA ASP A 500 0.69 -19.98 1.86
C ASP A 500 -0.58 -19.99 2.73
N SER A 501 -1.16 -18.83 3.08
CA SER A 501 -2.45 -18.75 3.80
C SER A 501 -3.60 -19.30 2.96
N ILE A 502 -3.74 -18.83 1.72
CA ILE A 502 -4.76 -19.30 0.77
C ILE A 502 -4.66 -20.81 0.55
N ILE A 503 -3.45 -21.35 0.43
CA ILE A 503 -3.24 -22.79 0.27
C ILE A 503 -3.54 -23.55 1.57
N HIS A 504 -3.22 -22.98 2.73
CA HIS A 504 -3.52 -23.61 4.01
C HIS A 504 -5.03 -23.69 4.28
N GLU A 505 -5.77 -22.63 3.98
CA GLU A 505 -7.24 -22.57 4.12
C GLU A 505 -7.96 -23.53 3.17
N ASN A 506 -7.53 -23.59 1.90
CA ASN A 506 -8.21 -24.41 0.88
C ASN A 506 -7.80 -25.89 0.90
N PHE A 507 -6.53 -26.20 1.17
CA PHE A 507 -5.96 -27.56 1.01
C PHE A 507 -5.47 -28.18 2.34
N GLY A 508 -5.58 -27.44 3.44
CA GLY A 508 -5.17 -27.87 4.78
C GLY A 508 -3.65 -27.89 4.99
N GLN A 509 -3.23 -28.43 6.13
CA GLN A 509 -1.82 -28.51 6.51
C GLN A 509 -0.97 -29.36 5.55
N ILE A 510 -1.55 -30.42 4.97
CA ILE A 510 -0.85 -31.30 4.02
C ILE A 510 -0.52 -30.54 2.73
N GLY A 511 -1.50 -29.87 2.10
CA GLY A 511 -1.27 -29.14 0.86
C GLY A 511 -0.24 -28.02 1.00
N HIS A 512 -0.36 -27.23 2.07
CA HIS A 512 0.61 -26.20 2.43
C HIS A 512 2.03 -26.78 2.63
N ARG A 513 2.17 -27.93 3.31
CA ARG A 513 3.48 -28.58 3.49
C ARG A 513 4.08 -29.04 2.17
N LEU A 514 3.28 -29.65 1.28
CA LEU A 514 3.74 -30.11 -0.04
C LEU A 514 4.25 -28.94 -0.89
N ILE A 515 3.52 -27.81 -0.90
CA ILE A 515 3.91 -26.59 -1.61
C ILE A 515 5.22 -26.03 -1.06
N ARG A 516 5.40 -25.95 0.26
CA ARG A 516 6.66 -25.46 0.85
C ARG A 516 7.86 -26.36 0.53
N VAL A 517 7.66 -27.68 0.41
CA VAL A 517 8.70 -28.61 -0.05
C VAL A 517 9.06 -28.34 -1.52
N MET A 518 8.07 -28.26 -2.41
CA MET A 518 8.30 -27.95 -3.84
C MET A 518 8.92 -26.55 -4.05
N ARG A 519 8.52 -25.54 -3.29
CA ARG A 519 9.12 -24.19 -3.34
C ARG A 519 10.60 -24.21 -2.96
N LYS A 520 10.98 -24.99 -1.94
CA LYS A 520 12.37 -25.07 -1.43
C LYS A 520 13.28 -25.96 -2.28
N MET A 521 12.75 -27.02 -2.87
CA MET A 521 13.54 -28.06 -3.56
C MET A 521 13.34 -28.08 -5.08
N GLY A 522 12.42 -27.28 -5.61
CA GLY A 522 12.07 -27.25 -7.03
C GLY A 522 11.23 -28.47 -7.45
N LYS A 523 11.53 -28.99 -8.64
CA LYS A 523 10.75 -30.04 -9.30
C LYS A 523 11.12 -31.41 -8.74
N LEU A 524 10.14 -32.17 -8.25
CA LEU A 524 10.37 -33.43 -7.52
C LEU A 524 9.40 -34.55 -7.95
N GLU A 525 9.88 -35.80 -7.89
CA GLU A 525 9.00 -36.97 -7.99
C GLU A 525 8.08 -37.11 -6.77
N GLU A 526 6.86 -37.62 -6.97
CA GLU A 526 5.87 -37.85 -5.90
C GLU A 526 6.44 -38.62 -4.68
N LYS A 527 7.21 -39.69 -4.93
CA LYS A 527 7.87 -40.49 -3.88
C LYS A 527 8.84 -39.65 -3.03
N HIS A 528 9.58 -38.74 -3.67
CA HIS A 528 10.53 -37.87 -2.99
C HIS A 528 9.79 -36.81 -2.16
N ILE A 529 8.73 -36.20 -2.73
CA ILE A 529 7.89 -35.23 -2.03
C ILE A 529 7.27 -35.85 -0.78
N ALA A 530 6.67 -37.03 -0.89
CA ALA A 530 6.07 -37.75 0.25
C ALA A 530 7.09 -37.99 1.37
N LYS A 531 8.30 -38.46 1.01
CA LYS A 531 9.40 -38.72 1.94
C LYS A 531 9.87 -37.45 2.66
N VAL A 532 10.11 -36.35 1.93
CA VAL A 532 10.59 -35.08 2.51
C VAL A 532 9.50 -34.39 3.34
N ALA A 533 8.24 -34.43 2.89
CA ALA A 533 7.12 -33.85 3.62
C ALA A 533 6.73 -34.65 4.88
N LEU A 534 7.26 -35.86 5.08
CA LEU A 534 6.84 -36.82 6.10
C LEU A 534 5.33 -37.07 6.04
N VAL A 535 4.82 -37.34 4.83
CA VAL A 535 3.41 -37.63 4.52
C VAL A 535 3.34 -39.01 3.85
N LYS A 536 2.27 -39.78 4.12
CA LYS A 536 2.06 -41.06 3.42
C LYS A 536 1.90 -40.82 1.92
N GLN A 537 2.50 -41.68 1.10
CA GLN A 537 2.50 -41.49 -0.35
C GLN A 537 1.08 -41.42 -0.97
N GLN A 538 0.13 -42.19 -0.43
CA GLN A 538 -1.27 -42.15 -0.85
C GLN A 538 -1.89 -40.76 -0.58
N ASP A 539 -1.74 -40.23 0.63
CA ASP A 539 -2.27 -38.94 1.03
C ASP A 539 -1.64 -37.80 0.22
N SER A 540 -0.33 -37.87 -0.05
CA SER A 540 0.35 -36.89 -0.91
C SER A 540 -0.16 -36.95 -2.34
N ARG A 541 -0.41 -38.13 -2.91
CA ARG A 541 -0.95 -38.27 -4.28
C ARG A 541 -2.34 -37.65 -4.38
N THR A 542 -3.25 -38.01 -3.48
CA THR A 542 -4.62 -37.45 -3.46
C THR A 542 -4.58 -35.92 -3.39
N LYS A 543 -3.75 -35.36 -2.51
CA LYS A 543 -3.64 -33.92 -2.30
C LYS A 543 -2.94 -33.19 -3.46
N LEU A 544 -1.94 -33.80 -4.10
CA LEU A 544 -1.29 -33.26 -5.31
C LEU A 544 -2.27 -33.19 -6.50
N VAL A 545 -3.06 -34.24 -6.72
CA VAL A 545 -4.09 -34.26 -7.78
C VAL A 545 -5.17 -33.21 -7.52
N GLU A 546 -5.67 -33.09 -6.28
CA GLU A 546 -6.62 -32.05 -5.88
C GLU A 546 -6.06 -30.64 -6.16
N MET A 547 -4.82 -30.36 -5.74
CA MET A 547 -4.15 -29.09 -5.98
C MET A 547 -3.89 -28.81 -7.47
N GLN A 548 -3.63 -29.84 -8.28
CA GLN A 548 -3.50 -29.73 -9.74
C GLN A 548 -4.83 -29.36 -10.41
N MET A 549 -5.95 -29.96 -10.00
CA MET A 549 -7.29 -29.61 -10.50
C MET A 549 -7.65 -28.16 -10.17
N HIS A 550 -7.12 -27.62 -9.07
CA HIS A 550 -7.22 -26.20 -8.72
C HIS A 550 -6.09 -25.33 -9.31
N GLY A 551 -5.19 -25.86 -10.14
CA GLY A 551 -4.12 -25.14 -10.82
C GLY A 551 -2.99 -24.64 -9.92
N MET A 552 -2.87 -25.14 -8.69
CA MET A 552 -1.82 -24.71 -7.74
C MET A 552 -0.47 -25.40 -7.96
N VAL A 553 -0.46 -26.54 -8.67
CA VAL A 553 0.73 -27.36 -8.95
C VAL A 553 0.57 -27.95 -10.35
N ASP A 554 1.68 -28.05 -11.08
CA ASP A 554 1.74 -28.74 -12.38
C ASP A 554 2.62 -29.98 -12.32
N VAL A 555 2.48 -30.82 -13.35
CA VAL A 555 3.35 -31.97 -13.60
C VAL A 555 4.14 -31.71 -14.87
N GLN A 556 5.47 -31.84 -14.81
CA GLN A 556 6.33 -31.89 -15.97
C GLN A 556 6.65 -33.34 -16.32
N GLU A 557 6.35 -33.72 -17.55
CA GLU A 557 6.74 -34.99 -18.14
C GLU A 557 8.18 -34.91 -18.66
N VAL A 558 9.04 -35.86 -18.25
CA VAL A 558 10.42 -35.99 -18.71
C VAL A 558 10.61 -37.40 -19.28
N PRO A 559 10.46 -37.59 -20.59
CA PRO A 559 10.74 -38.85 -21.26
C PRO A 559 12.20 -39.25 -21.12
N ARG A 560 12.47 -40.51 -20.75
CA ARG A 560 13.84 -41.08 -20.76
C ARG A 560 14.31 -41.44 -22.18
N ASP A 561 13.36 -41.62 -23.10
CA ASP A 561 13.58 -42.10 -24.46
C ASP A 561 12.80 -41.24 -25.47
N ALA A 562 13.31 -41.17 -26.71
CA ALA A 562 12.66 -40.46 -27.83
C ALA A 562 11.22 -40.95 -28.12
N GLY A 563 10.89 -42.20 -27.79
CA GLY A 563 9.55 -42.77 -27.99
C GLY A 563 8.45 -42.26 -27.05
N ARG A 564 8.79 -41.43 -26.04
CA ARG A 564 7.83 -40.77 -25.10
C ARG A 564 6.78 -41.70 -24.45
N MET A 565 7.11 -42.98 -24.28
CA MET A 565 6.20 -43.94 -23.63
C MET A 565 6.05 -43.63 -22.14
N ILE A 566 4.81 -43.59 -21.64
CA ILE A 566 4.46 -43.28 -20.24
C ILE A 566 5.28 -44.10 -19.23
N VAL A 567 5.50 -45.41 -19.49
CA VAL A 567 6.27 -46.31 -18.63
C VAL A 567 7.75 -45.90 -18.49
N ARG A 568 8.30 -45.17 -19.47
CA ARG A 568 9.66 -44.63 -19.48
C ARG A 568 9.69 -43.10 -19.32
N THR A 569 8.63 -42.50 -18.78
CA THR A 569 8.52 -41.06 -18.50
C THR A 569 8.55 -40.81 -17.00
N ILE A 570 9.36 -39.83 -16.57
CA ILE A 570 9.39 -39.34 -15.18
C ILE A 570 8.39 -38.19 -15.06
N PHE A 571 7.61 -38.17 -13.99
CA PHE A 571 6.65 -37.13 -13.69
C PHE A 571 7.15 -36.29 -12.50
N LEU A 572 7.53 -35.05 -12.77
CA LEU A 572 8.05 -34.10 -11.77
C LEU A 572 6.98 -33.08 -11.41
N TRP A 573 6.55 -33.05 -10.16
CA TRP A 573 5.61 -32.07 -9.64
C TRP A 573 6.33 -30.78 -9.27
N PHE A 574 5.71 -29.63 -9.57
CA PHE A 574 6.27 -28.32 -9.26
C PHE A 574 5.18 -27.24 -9.09
N CYS A 575 5.51 -26.21 -8.31
CA CYS A 575 4.68 -25.02 -8.14
C CYS A 575 5.37 -23.83 -8.80
N ASP A 576 4.71 -23.22 -9.79
CA ASP A 576 5.13 -21.98 -10.43
C ASP A 576 4.48 -20.80 -9.68
N GLN A 577 5.29 -20.02 -8.95
CA GLN A 577 4.79 -18.94 -8.11
C GLN A 577 4.12 -17.81 -8.91
N ASP A 578 4.63 -17.48 -10.10
CA ASP A 578 4.11 -16.39 -10.91
C ASP A 578 2.81 -16.79 -11.62
N ARG A 579 2.73 -18.05 -12.08
CA ARG A 579 1.49 -18.63 -12.61
C ARG A 579 0.41 -18.75 -11.53
N VAL A 580 0.76 -19.15 -10.31
CA VAL A 580 -0.17 -19.21 -9.17
C VAL A 580 -0.60 -17.82 -8.74
N SER A 581 0.31 -16.84 -8.65
CA SER A 581 -0.02 -15.44 -8.35
C SER A 581 -1.01 -14.86 -9.37
N SER A 582 -0.76 -15.09 -10.65
CA SER A 582 -1.64 -14.65 -11.76
C SER A 582 -3.02 -15.31 -11.71
N LEU A 583 -3.08 -16.61 -11.37
CA LEU A 583 -4.32 -17.37 -11.20
C LEU A 583 -5.13 -16.90 -9.97
N LEU A 584 -4.46 -16.60 -8.87
CA LEU A 584 -5.10 -16.06 -7.67
C LEU A 584 -5.64 -14.65 -7.92
N LEU A 585 -4.86 -13.78 -8.55
CA LEU A 585 -5.32 -12.44 -8.95
C LEU A 585 -6.57 -12.48 -9.85
N ASP A 586 -6.60 -13.38 -10.85
CA ASP A 586 -7.78 -13.60 -11.70
C ASP A 586 -9.01 -14.06 -10.90
N ARG A 587 -8.80 -14.96 -9.93
CA ARG A 587 -9.85 -15.43 -9.00
C ARG A 587 -10.34 -14.33 -8.07
N THR A 588 -9.46 -13.47 -7.59
CA THR A 588 -9.81 -12.31 -6.75
C THR A 588 -10.69 -11.34 -7.53
N TYR A 589 -10.32 -10.98 -8.77
CA TYR A 589 -11.19 -10.15 -9.62
C TYR A 589 -12.55 -10.80 -9.89
N LYS A 590 -12.58 -12.11 -10.12
CA LYS A 590 -13.83 -12.86 -10.29
C LYS A 590 -14.69 -12.86 -9.02
N ALA A 591 -14.09 -12.94 -7.84
CA ALA A 591 -14.78 -12.85 -6.56
C ALA A 591 -15.39 -11.45 -6.37
N MET A 592 -14.61 -10.38 -6.60
CA MET A 592 -15.08 -8.99 -6.53
C MET A 592 -16.24 -8.72 -7.50
N ALA A 593 -16.12 -9.16 -8.76
CA ALA A 593 -17.18 -9.01 -9.76
C ALA A 593 -18.48 -9.73 -9.34
N ARG A 594 -18.36 -10.93 -8.75
CA ARG A 594 -19.50 -11.66 -8.17
C ARG A 594 -20.13 -10.96 -6.97
N CYS A 595 -19.33 -10.31 -6.12
CA CYS A 595 -19.85 -9.50 -5.01
C CYS A 595 -20.68 -8.32 -5.51
N LEU A 596 -20.22 -7.59 -6.54
CA LEU A 596 -20.99 -6.51 -7.17
C LEU A 596 -22.27 -7.01 -7.86
N GLN A 597 -22.17 -8.10 -8.65
CA GLN A 597 -23.35 -8.73 -9.26
C GLN A 597 -24.37 -9.19 -8.22
N ARG A 598 -23.90 -9.70 -7.07
CA ARG A 598 -24.77 -10.10 -5.95
C ARG A 598 -25.41 -8.88 -5.28
N LEU A 599 -24.68 -7.78 -5.12
CA LEU A 599 -25.16 -6.53 -4.56
C LEU A 599 -26.28 -5.93 -5.42
N ASP A 600 -26.05 -5.80 -6.72
CA ASP A 600 -27.05 -5.33 -7.70
C ASP A 600 -28.34 -6.17 -7.65
N VAL A 601 -28.23 -7.50 -7.61
CA VAL A 601 -29.39 -8.39 -7.47
C VAL A 601 -30.15 -8.17 -6.15
N GLU A 602 -29.46 -7.95 -5.02
CA GLU A 602 -30.14 -7.67 -3.75
C GLU A 602 -30.74 -6.25 -3.69
N LYS A 603 -30.10 -5.25 -4.31
CA LYS A 603 -30.66 -3.90 -4.48
C LYS A 603 -31.95 -3.95 -5.32
N ARG A 604 -31.92 -4.58 -6.50
CA ARG A 604 -33.10 -4.74 -7.37
C ARG A 604 -34.26 -5.47 -6.69
N ARG A 605 -33.97 -6.51 -5.88
CA ARG A 605 -34.99 -7.29 -5.15
C ARG A 605 -35.82 -6.46 -4.16
N LYS A 606 -35.30 -5.34 -3.67
CA LYS A 606 -35.98 -4.46 -2.71
C LYS A 606 -35.92 -2.99 -3.15
N ALA A 607 -35.91 -2.75 -4.47
CA ALA A 607 -35.80 -1.42 -5.06
C ALA A 607 -36.87 -0.45 -4.54
N ASP A 608 -38.11 -0.93 -4.34
CA ASP A 608 -39.22 -0.11 -3.81
C ASP A 608 -38.95 0.42 -2.39
N ILE A 609 -38.26 -0.36 -1.55
CA ILE A 609 -37.90 0.04 -0.18
C ILE A 609 -36.72 1.03 -0.20
N ILE A 610 -35.74 0.81 -1.08
CA ILE A 610 -34.61 1.71 -1.27
C ILE A 610 -35.11 3.06 -1.77
N ALA A 611 -35.88 3.07 -2.86
CA ALA A 611 -36.48 4.28 -3.45
C ALA A 611 -37.43 5.01 -2.49
N LEU A 612 -38.07 4.30 -1.54
CA LEU A 612 -38.84 4.92 -0.47
C LEU A 612 -37.93 5.59 0.59
N SER A 613 -36.80 4.97 0.96
CA SER A 613 -35.84 5.55 1.91
C SER A 613 -35.03 6.73 1.35
N GLU A 614 -34.81 6.75 0.03
CA GLU A 614 -34.08 7.81 -0.68
C GLU A 614 -34.91 9.08 -0.94
N ARG A 615 -36.21 9.08 -0.59
CA ARG A 615 -37.02 10.29 -0.72
C ARG A 615 -36.64 11.33 0.32
N THR A 616 -36.63 12.59 -0.08
CA THR A 616 -36.24 13.74 0.76
C THR A 616 -37.11 13.94 2.00
N ASP A 617 -38.34 13.44 2.02
CA ASP A 617 -39.23 13.45 3.18
C ASP A 617 -38.97 12.29 4.17
N VAL A 618 -38.34 11.20 3.72
CA VAL A 618 -38.04 10.01 4.52
C VAL A 618 -36.58 9.98 5.01
N GLN A 619 -35.66 10.51 4.20
CA GLN A 619 -34.22 10.50 4.44
C GLN A 619 -33.88 11.17 5.78
N GLY A 620 -33.22 10.44 6.68
CA GLY A 620 -32.88 10.90 8.03
C GLY A 620 -34.01 10.83 9.07
N GLN A 621 -35.25 10.53 8.66
CA GLN A 621 -36.39 10.27 9.56
C GLN A 621 -37.01 8.87 9.34
N GLU A 622 -36.21 7.95 8.79
CA GLU A 622 -36.60 6.60 8.41
C GLU A 622 -37.29 5.83 9.55
N GLU A 623 -36.80 5.98 10.79
CA GLU A 623 -37.37 5.30 11.98
C GLU A 623 -38.71 5.86 12.44
N ALA A 624 -39.05 7.10 12.07
CA ALA A 624 -40.34 7.71 12.38
C ALA A 624 -41.40 7.48 11.29
N ILE A 625 -40.97 7.28 10.04
CA ILE A 625 -41.86 7.28 8.87
C ILE A 625 -42.07 5.86 8.30
N LEU A 626 -41.06 4.99 8.32
CA LEU A 626 -41.17 3.64 7.78
C LEU A 626 -41.85 2.70 8.77
N ARG A 627 -42.70 1.79 8.27
CA ARG A 627 -43.29 0.73 9.10
C ARG A 627 -42.19 -0.21 9.62
N PRO A 628 -42.34 -0.86 10.79
CA PRO A 628 -41.33 -1.77 11.34
C PRO A 628 -40.87 -2.87 10.37
N GLU A 629 -41.77 -3.40 9.54
CA GLU A 629 -41.43 -4.38 8.50
C GLU A 629 -40.53 -3.80 7.41
N GLN A 630 -40.83 -2.58 6.94
CA GLN A 630 -40.04 -1.87 5.92
C GLN A 630 -38.67 -1.46 6.47
N MET A 631 -38.62 -1.01 7.73
CA MET A 631 -37.39 -0.73 8.46
C MET A 631 -36.51 -1.99 8.59
N ASN A 632 -37.09 -3.12 8.98
CA ASN A 632 -36.36 -4.38 9.06
C ASN A 632 -35.85 -4.83 7.68
N GLN A 633 -36.65 -4.67 6.62
CA GLN A 633 -36.22 -4.96 5.25
C GLN A 633 -35.08 -4.06 4.78
N LEU A 634 -35.10 -2.76 5.13
CA LEU A 634 -34.05 -1.78 4.81
C LEU A 634 -32.75 -2.08 5.56
N ARG A 635 -32.81 -2.34 6.88
CA ARG A 635 -31.67 -2.76 7.70
C ARG A 635 -31.01 -4.05 7.17
N GLU A 636 -31.82 -5.01 6.70
CA GLU A 636 -31.32 -6.24 6.08
C GLU A 636 -30.58 -5.98 4.75
N ILE A 637 -31.02 -5.02 3.91
CA ILE A 637 -30.30 -4.61 2.70
C ILE A 637 -28.98 -3.96 3.08
N ARG A 638 -29.01 -2.94 3.94
CA ARG A 638 -27.81 -2.17 4.31
C ARG A 638 -26.73 -3.05 4.91
N ARG A 639 -27.12 -4.01 5.77
CA ARG A 639 -26.19 -5.02 6.28
C ARG A 639 -25.57 -5.88 5.16
N LYS A 640 -26.37 -6.35 4.20
CA LYS A 640 -25.86 -7.13 3.06
C LYS A 640 -24.93 -6.30 2.16
N GLU A 641 -25.21 -5.01 2.01
CA GLU A 641 -24.38 -4.06 1.28
C GLU A 641 -23.05 -3.84 2.00
N GLU A 642 -23.07 -3.56 3.30
CA GLU A 642 -21.89 -3.45 4.16
C GLU A 642 -21.05 -4.74 4.14
N ASP A 643 -21.68 -5.91 4.30
CA ASP A 643 -21.01 -7.22 4.23
C ASP A 643 -20.33 -7.43 2.87
N LEU A 644 -21.01 -7.14 1.75
CA LEU A 644 -20.48 -7.35 0.39
C LEU A 644 -19.39 -6.33 0.01
N LEU A 645 -19.57 -5.05 0.33
CA LEU A 645 -18.57 -4.00 0.09
C LEU A 645 -17.34 -4.21 0.99
N GLY A 646 -17.54 -4.66 2.24
CA GLY A 646 -16.46 -5.06 3.15
C GLY A 646 -15.65 -6.25 2.61
N GLN A 647 -16.29 -7.24 1.97
CA GLN A 647 -15.55 -8.30 1.26
C GLN A 647 -14.77 -7.75 0.06
N ILE A 648 -15.33 -6.84 -0.73
CA ILE A 648 -14.61 -6.20 -1.85
C ILE A 648 -13.38 -5.43 -1.33
N GLY A 649 -13.51 -4.72 -0.20
CA GLY A 649 -12.40 -4.07 0.49
C GLY A 649 -11.28 -5.04 0.84
N ARG A 650 -11.59 -6.17 1.50
CA ARG A 650 -10.61 -7.22 1.82
C ARG A 650 -9.96 -7.85 0.57
N LEU A 651 -10.73 -8.07 -0.49
CA LEU A 651 -10.22 -8.63 -1.74
C LEU A 651 -9.28 -7.66 -2.47
N ASP A 652 -9.50 -6.35 -2.37
CA ASP A 652 -8.59 -5.33 -2.91
C ASP A 652 -7.20 -5.34 -2.23
N ASP A 653 -7.09 -5.74 -0.96
CA ASP A 653 -5.78 -5.90 -0.30
C ASP A 653 -4.94 -7.00 -0.96
N LEU A 654 -5.59 -8.11 -1.35
CA LEU A 654 -4.94 -9.16 -2.16
C LEU A 654 -4.58 -8.66 -3.56
N VAL A 655 -5.42 -7.84 -4.19
CA VAL A 655 -5.08 -7.21 -5.49
C VAL A 655 -3.84 -6.32 -5.35
N GLY A 656 -3.74 -5.53 -4.28
CA GLY A 656 -2.55 -4.71 -4.00
C GLY A 656 -1.28 -5.57 -3.93
N VAL A 657 -1.32 -6.65 -3.13
CA VAL A 657 -0.17 -7.57 -2.96
C VAL A 657 0.22 -8.30 -4.25
N PHE A 658 -0.73 -8.72 -5.09
CA PHE A 658 -0.40 -9.44 -6.32
C PHE A 658 -0.13 -8.52 -7.52
N GLN A 659 -0.64 -7.28 -7.55
CA GLN A 659 -0.66 -6.45 -8.77
C GLN A 659 -0.13 -5.02 -8.66
N ASP A 660 0.07 -4.45 -7.47
CA ASP A 660 0.50 -3.04 -7.35
C ASP A 660 1.82 -2.85 -6.63
N TYR A 661 2.20 -3.82 -5.81
CA TYR A 661 3.44 -3.83 -5.04
C TYR A 661 4.41 -4.89 -5.57
#